data_AF-A0A9W7BHC1-F1
#
_entry.id   AF-A0A9W7BHC1-F1
#
_cell.length_a   1.000
_cell.length_b   1.000
_cell.length_c   1.000
_cell.angle_alpha   90.00
_cell.angle_beta   90.00
_cell.angle_gamma   90.00
#
_symmetry.space_group_name_H-M   'P 1'
#
loop_
_entity.id
_entity.type
_entity.pdbx_description
1 polymer ?
#
loop_
_entity_poly.entity_id
_entity_poly.type
_entity_poly.pdbx_seq_one_letter_code
_entity_poly.pdbx_strand_id
1 'polypeptide(L)'
;MDQSESHEERKQRIKRKRDAQRAEKDARKRAKKARADARRGIDRSLNPPAPPPLTPLSISPTPQTTSPTPTPFGIPTVALLGCGSWFSLKHHQPYLAKLHTKTPPSIRLTSTFSRSPSSIAKSSKVLAHNNVPTTALQTFTSSPFPPPSFFHSAQIVIVTLPFTNNCAEDAIKKIMNLYPNIKIIVEKPAPPLPPPLSTNIAVLENWIAKPSFAKFKKNLSLHIMDHGRPTSYKFTLTQSAPQNDDDGWRELRYCVHDVGVHAVRIIRDLFGEVSEVTNDSTFICDEANRTVEAGGNLIHENKLAGTTLFQFRPNLSKSENVAKLTISFESSSPDLEYDVTNAEGDSWIGGGVSAALSAAITFVTNSNSTKNSSLGRRLCYEEGRRDVMIVEKLVSGGGVVDVVNMVQKLPREQSPSYSNTTSTNAKRYDFVVRCGGVEDVKRSVAKIRRFAPNGLFPTQVEIVGGENMMQEGEGGGRIRLEIPTLNRLIDFNADASTVTIQSGTTLRTLVSLLAEKNYGLPSLPILLDQTIGGCIATGSHGSGLKLGTISDQVVSAQIVLFETGECVRLTMKDELLKLARCSLGRLGVVVEVTLQVTSLKKFAKTEVIVSSAKEIDAVSKAHEHCWVHWVGDRGFAICLDEAEEGSAYSGRNWYPFSAQLEKEMDGRNVVRNGSGGRNWTMQYSVKLSMLEELLQVIKRVEKTFSDKYNTSPPFELKFLRSSDRTIHAPNSSDEEDTEGWVALNVWWECFEEDLLELKREMEGLSESRVHHGKYHNMAAPMMPTTMPTTMPTTMPTTMPTTTPTISVILPVYNALPYLALAVQDVLKQEVGGGLELVLSDDGSTDGSFEWILELCEEMKRAGRDFEVVEVDDGGGEENPSKLLETREGADIKADVDKGAPCVEKVTAKDVANSIARNAKLIFVRQKVRANRGQGKTQTRCLQFCRGKYMGFMEADDERDEGNYAELVELLELREGEIDAACCKVRCIGWDREGMERYAAWQNSLLSNSNMRAARFLEIPSLMQATILRREVLLSCLVEEAFMDSEMWSIDYHFWLTFFKKGFRVEKLEEGGKFSWRQHPGQQTRNHGRLR
;
A
#
# COMPACT_ATOMS: atom_id res chain seq x y z
N MET A 1 -8.73 44.57 -24.23
CA MET A 1 -9.73 45.65 -24.28
C MET A 1 -11.07 45.00 -24.04
N ASP A 2 -11.66 45.21 -22.87
CA ASP A 2 -13.02 44.77 -22.57
C ASP A 2 -13.72 46.00 -21.97
N GLN A 3 -14.69 46.55 -22.69
CA GLN A 3 -15.33 47.84 -22.41
C GLN A 3 -16.69 47.65 -21.71
N SER A 4 -16.74 46.87 -20.64
CA SER A 4 -17.99 46.66 -19.88
C SER A 4 -17.85 46.72 -18.36
N GLU A 5 -16.71 47.15 -17.81
CA GLU A 5 -16.53 47.27 -16.35
C GLU A 5 -17.06 48.62 -15.84
N SER A 6 -18.04 48.60 -14.94
CA SER A 6 -18.65 49.81 -14.39
C SER A 6 -17.65 50.63 -13.55
N HIS A 7 -17.85 51.95 -13.46
CA HIS A 7 -16.95 52.83 -12.72
C HIS A 7 -16.78 52.43 -11.25
N GLU A 8 -17.81 51.81 -10.66
CA GLU A 8 -17.82 51.40 -9.26
C GLU A 8 -17.09 50.07 -9.04
N GLU A 9 -17.17 49.12 -9.97
CA GLU A 9 -16.37 47.89 -9.96
C GLU A 9 -14.88 48.20 -10.12
N ARG A 10 -14.54 49.15 -10.99
CA ARG A 10 -13.16 49.62 -11.16
C ARG A 10 -12.60 50.24 -9.87
N LYS A 11 -13.40 51.02 -9.13
CA LYS A 11 -13.01 51.55 -7.80
C LYS A 11 -12.80 50.45 -6.77
N GLN A 12 -13.70 49.45 -6.71
CA GLN A 12 -13.56 48.33 -5.77
C GLN A 12 -12.33 47.48 -6.08
N ARG A 13 -12.03 47.22 -7.36
CA ARG A 13 -10.83 46.49 -7.77
C ARG A 13 -9.54 47.24 -7.40
N ILE A 14 -9.51 48.55 -7.60
CA ILE A 14 -8.38 49.41 -7.19
C ILE A 14 -8.23 49.42 -5.67
N LYS A 15 -9.33 49.45 -4.91
CA LYS A 15 -9.31 49.37 -3.43
C LYS A 15 -8.75 48.03 -2.95
N ARG A 16 -9.22 46.90 -3.49
CA ARG A 16 -8.71 45.55 -3.16
C ARG A 16 -7.21 45.41 -3.47
N LYS A 17 -6.74 45.95 -4.61
CA LYS A 17 -5.31 45.98 -4.94
C LYS A 17 -4.48 46.80 -3.95
N ARG A 18 -4.98 47.97 -3.52
CA ARG A 18 -4.31 48.82 -2.52
C ARG A 18 -4.26 48.14 -1.15
N ASP A 19 -5.34 47.48 -0.73
CA ASP A 19 -5.41 46.79 0.55
C ASP A 19 -4.48 45.57 0.59
N ALA A 20 -4.40 44.81 -0.50
CA ALA A 20 -3.47 43.69 -0.64
C ALA A 20 -1.99 44.16 -0.59
N GLN A 21 -1.65 45.24 -1.29
CA GLN A 21 -0.29 45.81 -1.24
C GLN A 21 0.06 46.36 0.16
N ARG A 22 -0.93 46.90 0.89
CA ARG A 22 -0.73 47.38 2.26
C ARG A 22 -0.49 46.22 3.23
N ALA A 23 -1.25 45.14 3.11
CA ALA A 23 -1.08 43.92 3.90
C ALA A 23 0.30 43.27 3.66
N GLU A 24 0.76 43.20 2.41
CA GLU A 24 2.10 42.67 2.09
C GLU A 24 3.22 43.54 2.66
N LYS A 25 3.07 44.87 2.60
CA LYS A 25 4.04 45.82 3.17
C LYS A 25 4.12 45.71 4.69
N ASP A 26 2.98 45.49 5.36
CA ASP A 26 2.92 45.31 6.82
C ASP A 26 3.49 43.94 7.25
N ALA A 27 3.26 42.88 6.47
CA ALA A 27 3.89 41.57 6.68
C ALA A 27 5.42 41.65 6.56
N ARG A 28 5.94 42.33 5.52
CA ARG A 28 7.39 42.56 5.36
C ARG A 28 7.99 43.37 6.52
N LYS A 29 7.27 44.38 7.04
CA LYS A 29 7.70 45.14 8.23
C LYS A 29 7.77 44.26 9.49
N ARG A 30 6.77 43.40 9.72
CA ARG A 30 6.77 42.46 10.86
C ARG A 30 7.93 41.46 10.78
N ALA A 31 8.19 40.90 9.60
CA ALA A 31 9.32 39.99 9.38
C ALA A 31 10.68 40.68 9.58
N LYS A 32 10.82 41.94 9.14
CA LYS A 32 12.05 42.73 9.33
C LYS A 32 12.29 43.07 10.80
N LYS A 33 11.22 43.35 11.56
CA LYS A 33 11.28 43.55 13.01
C LYS A 33 11.68 42.27 13.75
N ALA A 34 11.07 41.14 13.42
CA ALA A 34 11.40 39.83 14.02
C ALA A 34 12.87 39.43 13.77
N ARG A 35 13.41 39.70 12.58
CA ARG A 35 14.84 39.47 12.28
C ARG A 35 15.78 40.42 13.03
N ALA A 36 15.36 41.67 13.25
CA ALA A 36 16.14 42.63 14.05
C ALA A 36 16.15 42.26 15.54
N ASP A 37 15.02 41.79 16.07
CA ASP A 37 14.90 41.33 17.46
C ASP A 37 15.69 40.03 17.69
N ALA A 38 15.71 39.11 16.72
CA ALA A 38 16.54 37.90 16.77
C ALA A 38 18.05 38.21 16.75
N ARG A 39 18.49 39.23 15.99
CA ARG A 39 19.90 39.67 15.97
C ARG A 39 20.34 40.32 17.28
N ARG A 40 19.44 41.02 18.00
CA ARG A 40 19.73 41.60 19.33
C ARG A 40 19.82 40.55 20.44
N GLY A 41 19.23 39.37 20.25
CA GLY A 41 19.32 38.25 21.20
C GLY A 41 20.64 37.46 21.15
N ILE A 42 21.43 37.61 20.08
CA ILE A 42 22.66 36.83 19.85
C ILE A 42 23.89 37.53 20.48
N ASP A 43 23.82 38.83 20.76
CA ASP A 43 24.97 39.65 21.19
C ASP A 43 25.19 39.69 22.72
N ARG A 44 24.62 38.74 23.49
CA ARG A 44 24.73 38.71 24.98
C ARG A 44 25.21 37.39 25.59
N SER A 45 25.79 36.46 24.81
CA SER A 45 26.24 35.16 25.36
C SER A 45 27.68 34.75 25.04
N LEU A 46 28.55 35.69 24.67
CA LEU A 46 30.00 35.45 24.57
C LEU A 46 30.67 35.68 25.94
N ASN A 47 30.63 34.66 26.80
CA ASN A 47 31.68 34.25 27.75
C ASN A 47 31.14 33.16 28.70
N PRO A 48 31.61 31.91 28.62
CA PRO A 48 31.27 30.89 29.61
C PRO A 48 32.11 31.07 30.90
N PRO A 49 31.56 30.80 32.10
CA PRO A 49 32.36 30.72 33.32
C PRO A 49 33.15 29.40 33.35
N ALA A 50 34.34 29.43 33.95
CA ALA A 50 35.24 28.28 34.09
C ALA A 50 34.60 27.10 34.85
N PRO A 51 34.94 25.84 34.52
CA PRO A 51 34.38 24.67 35.19
C PRO A 51 34.97 24.49 36.60
N PRO A 52 34.20 24.00 37.58
CA PRO A 52 34.72 23.64 38.90
C PRO A 52 35.53 22.33 38.82
N PRO A 53 36.48 22.10 39.75
CA PRO A 53 37.34 20.92 39.71
C PRO A 53 36.54 19.63 40.00
N LEU A 54 36.86 18.59 39.24
CA LEU A 54 36.30 17.25 39.35
C LEU A 54 36.64 16.62 40.72
N THR A 55 35.61 16.31 41.50
CA THR A 55 35.67 15.35 42.61
C THR A 55 35.20 13.98 42.10
N PRO A 56 35.83 12.88 42.52
CA PRO A 56 35.49 11.55 41.99
C PRO A 56 34.16 11.08 42.59
N LEU A 57 33.15 10.89 41.74
CA LEU A 57 31.86 10.32 42.14
C LEU A 57 31.99 8.80 42.24
N SER A 58 31.90 8.31 43.47
CA SER A 58 31.72 6.90 43.80
C SER A 58 30.45 6.35 43.18
N ILE A 59 30.57 5.16 42.59
CA ILE A 59 29.46 4.32 42.17
C ILE A 59 28.58 4.03 43.40
N SER A 60 27.32 4.44 43.36
CA SER A 60 26.27 3.96 44.26
C SER A 60 25.24 3.17 43.45
N PRO A 61 24.69 2.07 44.01
CA PRO A 61 23.97 1.07 43.24
C PRO A 61 22.56 1.52 42.84
N THR A 62 22.08 0.89 41.77
CA THR A 62 20.73 0.81 41.20
C THR A 62 19.60 1.32 42.11
N PRO A 63 18.67 2.17 41.62
CA PRO A 63 17.50 2.56 42.41
C PRO A 63 16.63 1.32 42.64
N GLN A 64 16.63 0.82 43.87
CA GLN A 64 15.58 -0.06 44.36
C GLN A 64 14.24 0.65 44.19
N THR A 65 13.28 -0.07 43.62
CA THR A 65 11.87 0.29 43.57
C THR A 65 11.30 0.41 44.99
N THR A 66 11.48 1.56 45.62
CA THR A 66 10.69 1.90 46.82
C THR A 66 9.27 2.20 46.35
N SER A 67 8.35 1.28 46.65
CA SER A 67 6.91 1.55 46.61
C SER A 67 6.61 2.88 47.32
N PRO A 68 5.66 3.70 46.84
CA PRO A 68 5.25 4.89 47.57
C PRO A 68 4.77 4.47 48.95
N THR A 69 5.44 4.96 50.00
CA THR A 69 5.05 4.75 51.38
C THR A 69 3.59 5.19 51.54
N PRO A 70 2.68 4.34 52.07
CA PRO A 70 1.28 4.72 52.21
C PRO A 70 1.18 5.98 53.06
N THR A 71 0.46 6.98 52.56
CA THR A 71 0.07 8.13 53.37
C THR A 71 -0.64 7.60 54.63
N PRO A 72 -0.40 8.17 55.83
CA PRO A 72 -0.79 7.54 57.11
C PRO A 72 -2.31 7.36 57.35
N PHE A 73 -3.17 7.68 56.37
CA PHE A 73 -4.62 7.80 56.55
C PHE A 73 -5.48 7.03 55.54
N GLY A 74 -4.91 6.26 54.60
CA GLY A 74 -5.72 5.49 53.64
C GLY A 74 -6.56 6.33 52.67
N ILE A 75 -6.27 7.63 52.53
CA ILE A 75 -6.95 8.56 51.63
C ILE A 75 -6.24 8.55 50.26
N PRO A 76 -6.95 8.27 49.15
CA PRO A 76 -6.33 8.13 47.84
C PRO A 76 -5.78 9.45 47.29
N THR A 77 -4.58 9.42 46.71
CA THR A 77 -3.96 10.59 46.06
C THR A 77 -4.26 10.61 44.55
N VAL A 78 -4.63 11.79 44.03
CA VAL A 78 -5.14 11.97 42.67
C VAL A 78 -4.32 13.03 41.93
N ALA A 79 -3.92 12.75 40.70
CA ALA A 79 -3.35 13.74 39.77
C ALA A 79 -4.25 13.92 38.54
N LEU A 80 -4.27 15.14 37.99
CA LEU A 80 -5.11 15.50 36.84
C LEU A 80 -4.25 15.82 35.61
N LEU A 81 -4.37 14.99 34.58
CA LEU A 81 -3.68 15.12 33.30
C LEU A 81 -4.62 15.72 32.24
N GLY A 82 -4.28 16.90 31.71
CA GLY A 82 -5.11 17.60 30.74
C GLY A 82 -6.06 18.63 31.38
N CYS A 83 -5.63 19.31 32.45
CA CYS A 83 -6.47 20.16 33.30
C CYS A 83 -7.08 21.42 32.62
N GLY A 84 -6.82 21.64 31.33
CA GLY A 84 -7.26 22.81 30.58
C GLY A 84 -8.63 22.69 29.92
N SER A 85 -9.17 21.48 29.77
CA SER A 85 -10.40 21.28 29.02
C SER A 85 -11.59 21.97 29.70
N TRP A 86 -12.50 22.54 28.91
CA TRP A 86 -13.70 23.21 29.42
C TRP A 86 -14.50 22.32 30.39
N PHE A 87 -14.68 21.05 30.03
CA PHE A 87 -15.41 20.07 30.84
C PHE A 87 -14.68 19.76 32.16
N SER A 88 -13.34 19.68 32.14
CA SER A 88 -12.53 19.53 33.35
C SER A 88 -12.65 20.74 34.28
N LEU A 89 -12.52 21.95 33.73
CA LEU A 89 -12.61 23.20 34.48
C LEU A 89 -14.00 23.44 35.09
N LYS A 90 -15.08 23.04 34.39
CA LYS A 90 -16.47 23.30 34.81
C LYS A 90 -17.06 22.22 35.70
N HIS A 91 -16.67 20.95 35.52
CA HIS A 91 -17.36 19.82 36.18
C HIS A 91 -16.41 18.97 37.04
N HIS A 92 -15.24 18.58 36.53
CA HIS A 92 -14.32 17.72 37.29
C HIS A 92 -13.66 18.43 38.46
N GLN A 93 -12.97 19.54 38.19
CA GLN A 93 -12.16 20.23 39.18
C GLN A 93 -12.96 20.76 40.37
N PRO A 94 -14.15 21.38 40.20
CA PRO A 94 -14.97 21.79 41.33
C PRO A 94 -15.38 20.61 42.23
N TYR A 95 -15.68 19.45 41.65
CA TYR A 95 -16.05 18.28 42.43
C TYR A 95 -14.84 17.62 43.12
N LEU A 96 -13.70 17.50 42.44
CA LEU A 96 -12.45 17.03 43.04
C LEU A 96 -12.02 17.93 44.20
N ALA A 97 -12.17 19.25 44.05
CA ALA A 97 -11.93 20.22 45.12
C ALA A 97 -12.86 20.00 46.32
N LYS A 98 -14.15 19.72 46.10
CA LYS A 98 -15.09 19.37 47.16
C LYS A 98 -14.70 18.08 47.91
N LEU A 99 -14.21 17.06 47.19
CA LEU A 99 -13.74 15.82 47.81
C LEU A 99 -12.42 16.02 48.58
N HIS A 100 -11.56 16.92 48.10
CA HIS A 100 -10.29 17.29 48.73
C HIS A 100 -10.47 18.11 50.01
N THR A 101 -11.46 18.99 50.05
CA THR A 101 -11.70 19.92 51.18
C THR A 101 -12.67 19.36 52.23
N LYS A 102 -13.27 18.19 51.98
CA LYS A 102 -14.11 17.50 52.95
C LYS A 102 -13.30 17.16 54.22
N THR A 103 -13.95 17.14 55.38
CA THR A 103 -13.33 16.75 56.65
C THR A 103 -13.99 15.47 57.19
N PRO A 104 -13.28 14.31 57.23
CA PRO A 104 -11.96 14.06 56.64
C PRO A 104 -11.99 14.04 55.08
N PRO A 105 -10.86 14.29 54.41
CA PRO A 105 -10.81 14.31 52.95
C PRO A 105 -11.14 12.95 52.35
N SER A 106 -11.92 12.94 51.26
CA SER A 106 -12.20 11.70 50.51
C SER A 106 -11.11 11.38 49.50
N ILE A 107 -10.40 12.40 49.01
CA ILE A 107 -9.21 12.27 48.16
C ILE A 107 -8.19 13.35 48.52
N ARG A 108 -6.95 13.20 48.08
CA ARG A 108 -5.96 14.29 48.06
C ARG A 108 -5.54 14.59 46.62
N LEU A 109 -5.93 15.75 46.07
CA LEU A 109 -5.43 16.21 44.79
C LEU A 109 -3.96 16.66 44.96
N THR A 110 -3.02 16.08 44.21
CA THR A 110 -1.58 16.32 44.39
C THR A 110 -0.95 17.12 43.26
N SER A 111 -1.42 16.94 42.02
CA SER A 111 -0.79 17.57 40.86
C SER A 111 -1.76 17.82 39.71
N THR A 112 -1.49 18.87 38.93
CA THR A 112 -2.18 19.16 37.66
C THR A 112 -1.16 19.37 36.54
N PHE A 113 -1.48 18.87 35.34
CA PHE A 113 -0.62 19.01 34.16
C PHE A 113 -1.39 19.55 32.96
N SER A 114 -0.77 20.49 32.25
CA SER A 114 -1.13 20.89 30.88
C SER A 114 0.10 21.43 30.16
N ARG A 115 0.17 21.19 28.85
CA ARG A 115 1.19 21.80 27.97
C ARG A 115 1.01 23.31 27.84
N SER A 116 -0.18 23.82 28.14
CA SER A 116 -0.53 25.23 28.01
C SER A 116 -0.43 25.95 29.36
N PRO A 117 0.48 26.93 29.50
CA PRO A 117 0.55 27.77 30.69
C PRO A 117 -0.78 28.48 31.00
N SER A 118 -1.55 28.86 29.97
CA SER A 118 -2.87 29.49 30.15
C SER A 118 -3.90 28.50 30.73
N SER A 119 -3.83 27.23 30.36
CA SER A 119 -4.66 26.16 30.93
C SER A 119 -4.35 25.91 32.40
N ILE A 120 -3.07 25.90 32.78
CA ILE A 120 -2.65 25.80 34.18
C ILE A 120 -3.18 27.00 34.97
N ALA A 121 -3.05 28.22 34.44
CA ALA A 121 -3.58 29.41 35.10
C ALA A 121 -5.10 29.37 35.29
N LYS A 122 -5.86 28.87 34.30
CA LYS A 122 -7.31 28.66 34.41
C LYS A 122 -7.64 27.62 35.49
N SER A 123 -6.93 26.48 35.51
CA SER A 123 -7.12 25.42 36.51
C SER A 123 -6.81 25.90 37.92
N SER A 124 -5.69 26.59 38.13
CA SER A 124 -5.32 27.16 39.43
C SER A 124 -6.37 28.13 39.96
N LYS A 125 -6.98 28.96 39.10
CA LYS A 125 -8.08 29.85 39.49
C LYS A 125 -9.32 29.06 39.96
N VAL A 126 -9.70 28.01 39.23
CA VAL A 126 -10.85 27.16 39.59
C VAL A 126 -10.60 26.46 40.93
N LEU A 127 -9.42 25.87 41.12
CA LEU A 127 -9.10 25.15 42.35
C LEU A 127 -8.99 26.07 43.57
N ALA A 128 -8.36 27.25 43.42
CA ALA A 128 -8.30 28.26 44.47
C ALA A 128 -9.69 28.78 44.86
N HIS A 129 -10.57 29.03 43.88
CA HIS A 129 -11.96 29.43 44.13
C HIS A 129 -12.75 28.37 44.91
N ASN A 130 -12.36 27.10 44.81
CA ASN A 130 -12.97 25.98 45.55
C ASN A 130 -12.15 25.58 46.79
N ASN A 131 -11.42 26.53 47.39
CA ASN A 131 -10.68 26.36 48.65
C ASN A 131 -9.57 25.30 48.64
N VAL A 132 -9.02 24.95 47.47
CA VAL A 132 -7.82 24.09 47.38
C VAL A 132 -6.58 24.99 47.36
N PRO A 133 -5.68 24.91 48.36
CA PRO A 133 -4.46 25.72 48.37
C PRO A 133 -3.57 25.36 47.18
N THR A 134 -3.46 26.25 46.20
CA THR A 134 -2.67 26.00 44.98
C THR A 134 -1.16 25.96 45.26
N THR A 135 -0.70 26.51 46.38
CA THR A 135 0.68 26.40 46.86
C THR A 135 1.07 24.99 47.28
N ALA A 136 0.10 24.11 47.55
CA ALA A 136 0.30 22.71 47.89
C ALA A 136 0.18 21.76 46.68
N LEU A 137 -0.19 22.29 45.50
CA LEU A 137 -0.36 21.52 44.26
C LEU A 137 0.87 21.68 43.37
N GLN A 138 1.43 20.56 42.91
CA GLN A 138 2.48 20.62 41.89
C GLN A 138 1.84 20.89 40.53
N THR A 139 2.21 22.00 39.91
CA THR A 139 1.77 22.35 38.55
C THR A 139 2.93 22.19 37.58
N PHE A 140 2.66 21.56 36.45
CA PHE A 140 3.71 21.22 35.48
C PHE A 140 3.37 21.79 34.10
N THR A 141 4.31 22.57 33.57
CA THR A 141 4.30 23.13 32.21
C THR A 141 5.64 22.82 31.55
N SER A 142 5.85 21.58 31.09
CA SER A 142 7.08 21.18 30.37
C SER A 142 6.84 19.90 29.56
N SER A 143 7.61 19.71 28.47
CA SER A 143 7.65 18.51 27.61
C SER A 143 6.29 18.10 26.98
N PRO A 144 6.25 17.33 25.87
CA PRO A 144 5.01 16.71 25.42
C PRO A 144 4.39 15.74 26.46
N PHE A 145 5.11 15.30 27.50
CA PHE A 145 4.62 14.37 28.53
C PHE A 145 5.02 14.81 29.95
N PRO A 146 4.23 14.52 31.02
CA PRO A 146 4.57 14.93 32.38
C PRO A 146 5.90 14.34 32.89
N PRO A 147 6.69 15.10 33.67
CA PRO A 147 7.93 14.59 34.26
C PRO A 147 7.64 13.52 35.34
N PRO A 148 8.59 12.64 35.68
CA PRO A 148 8.39 11.59 36.70
C PRO A 148 7.87 12.09 38.04
N SER A 149 8.28 13.29 38.45
CA SER A 149 7.80 13.94 39.68
C SER A 149 6.28 14.14 39.75
N PHE A 150 5.60 14.27 38.60
CA PHE A 150 4.14 14.33 38.53
C PHE A 150 3.48 13.03 39.04
N PHE A 151 4.11 11.89 38.78
CA PHE A 151 3.56 10.57 39.09
C PHE A 151 3.93 10.06 40.48
N HIS A 152 5.07 10.51 41.04
CA HIS A 152 5.57 10.04 42.34
C HIS A 152 4.61 10.27 43.52
N SER A 153 3.70 11.23 43.42
CA SER A 153 2.76 11.58 44.49
C SER A 153 1.34 11.03 44.29
N ALA A 154 1.05 10.37 43.16
CA ALA A 154 -0.30 10.02 42.73
C ALA A 154 -0.54 8.50 42.70
N GLN A 155 -1.63 8.06 43.31
CA GLN A 155 -2.13 6.68 43.17
C GLN A 155 -3.11 6.56 42.00
N ILE A 156 -3.83 7.63 41.69
CA ILE A 156 -4.81 7.71 40.61
C ILE A 156 -4.46 8.87 39.68
N VAL A 157 -4.47 8.63 38.37
CA VAL A 157 -4.36 9.68 37.35
C VAL A 157 -5.69 9.78 36.61
N ILE A 158 -6.29 10.96 36.66
CA ILE A 158 -7.48 11.30 35.86
C ILE A 158 -7.00 11.93 34.55
N VAL A 159 -7.36 11.32 33.42
CA VAL A 159 -6.97 11.74 32.07
C VAL A 159 -8.17 12.40 31.39
N THR A 160 -8.08 13.72 31.17
CA THR A 160 -9.10 14.53 30.48
C THR A 160 -8.59 15.07 29.14
N LEU A 161 -7.68 14.32 28.52
CA LEU A 161 -7.10 14.65 27.22
C LEU A 161 -8.09 14.32 26.08
N PRO A 162 -7.99 15.00 24.93
CA PRO A 162 -8.76 14.66 23.75
C PRO A 162 -8.61 13.19 23.37
N PHE A 163 -9.72 12.57 22.98
CA PHE A 163 -9.73 11.27 22.34
C PHE A 163 -9.11 11.31 20.94
N THR A 164 -9.22 12.45 20.25
CA THR A 164 -8.68 12.68 18.91
C THR A 164 -7.15 12.75 18.91
N ASN A 165 -6.52 12.37 17.79
CA ASN A 165 -5.05 12.33 17.63
C ASN A 165 -4.33 11.42 18.65
N ASN A 166 -4.98 10.37 19.13
CA ASN A 166 -4.45 9.37 20.08
C ASN A 166 -3.86 9.97 21.37
N CYS A 167 -4.22 11.21 21.74
CA CYS A 167 -3.59 11.91 22.85
C CYS A 167 -3.83 11.24 24.20
N ALA A 168 -5.07 10.83 24.48
CA ALA A 168 -5.41 10.06 25.67
C ALA A 168 -4.78 8.65 25.65
N GLU A 169 -4.79 7.99 24.49
CA GLU A 169 -4.24 6.65 24.29
C GLU A 169 -2.72 6.61 24.55
N ASP A 170 -1.96 7.48 23.89
CA ASP A 170 -0.50 7.59 24.03
C ASP A 170 -0.11 7.92 25.47
N ALA A 171 -0.87 8.82 26.11
CA ALA A 171 -0.63 9.16 27.49
C ALA A 171 -0.84 7.96 28.41
N ILE A 172 -1.95 7.23 28.24
CA ILE A 172 -2.27 6.06 29.06
C ILE A 172 -1.28 4.93 28.83
N LYS A 173 -0.91 4.63 27.58
CA LYS A 173 0.12 3.62 27.25
C LYS A 173 1.46 3.93 27.92
N LYS A 174 1.89 5.20 27.88
CA LYS A 174 3.11 5.65 28.57
C LYS A 174 2.99 5.54 30.08
N ILE A 175 1.86 5.92 30.67
CA ILE A 175 1.62 5.79 32.12
C ILE A 175 1.68 4.32 32.53
N MET A 176 0.99 3.43 31.81
CA MET A 176 0.96 2.01 32.11
C MET A 176 2.35 1.36 32.01
N ASN A 177 3.15 1.75 31.02
CA ASN A 177 4.50 1.21 30.83
C ASN A 177 5.47 1.68 31.91
N LEU A 178 5.46 2.98 32.23
CA LEU A 178 6.41 3.58 33.17
C LEU A 178 5.98 3.45 34.64
N TYR A 179 4.67 3.37 34.90
CA TYR A 179 4.08 3.39 36.25
C TYR A 179 2.93 2.36 36.36
N PRO A 180 3.23 1.06 36.27
CA PRO A 180 2.21 -0.01 36.19
C PRO A 180 1.27 -0.10 37.40
N ASN A 181 1.66 0.49 38.54
CA ASN A 181 0.85 0.50 39.77
C ASN A 181 -0.14 1.66 39.84
N ILE A 182 -0.05 2.65 38.96
CA ILE A 182 -0.96 3.79 38.92
C ILE A 182 -2.31 3.35 38.36
N LYS A 183 -3.39 3.75 39.05
CA LYS A 183 -4.76 3.58 38.59
C LYS A 183 -5.14 4.72 37.66
N ILE A 184 -5.96 4.45 36.66
CA ILE A 184 -6.30 5.40 35.62
C ILE A 184 -7.82 5.58 35.59
N ILE A 185 -8.25 6.84 35.55
CA ILE A 185 -9.63 7.20 35.26
C ILE A 185 -9.57 8.06 34.01
N VAL A 186 -10.28 7.69 32.95
CA VAL A 186 -10.24 8.41 31.68
C VAL A 186 -11.61 8.96 31.34
N GLU A 187 -11.65 10.18 30.83
CA GLU A 187 -12.87 10.71 30.22
C GLU A 187 -13.31 9.86 29.03
N LYS A 188 -14.61 9.67 28.89
CA LYS A 188 -15.17 9.06 27.67
C LYS A 188 -14.82 9.89 26.43
N PRO A 189 -14.81 9.29 25.23
CA PRO A 189 -14.96 7.85 24.96
C PRO A 189 -13.70 7.04 25.33
N ALA A 190 -13.85 5.72 25.51
CA ALA A 190 -12.76 4.85 25.92
C ALA A 190 -11.69 4.73 24.81
N PRO A 191 -10.41 5.09 25.06
CA PRO A 191 -9.34 5.00 24.06
C PRO A 191 -9.01 3.53 23.70
N PRO A 192 -8.56 3.21 22.48
CA PRO A 192 -8.27 1.83 22.08
C PRO A 192 -6.92 1.35 22.67
N LEU A 193 -6.97 0.57 23.74
CA LEU A 193 -5.79 0.07 24.46
C LEU A 193 -5.61 -1.44 24.24
N PRO A 194 -4.37 -1.95 24.13
CA PRO A 194 -4.12 -3.37 23.92
C PRO A 194 -4.40 -4.21 25.19
N PRO A 195 -5.12 -5.33 25.11
CA PRO A 195 -5.32 -6.25 26.24
C PRO A 195 -4.07 -7.10 26.56
N PRO A 196 -3.94 -7.68 27.77
CA PRO A 196 -4.88 -7.60 28.88
C PRO A 196 -4.73 -6.28 29.65
N LEU A 197 -5.85 -5.63 29.93
CA LEU A 197 -5.88 -4.45 30.78
C LEU A 197 -6.31 -4.90 32.16
N SER A 198 -5.45 -4.68 33.15
CA SER A 198 -5.79 -4.91 34.56
C SER A 198 -7.04 -4.09 34.96
N THR A 199 -7.72 -4.48 36.03
CA THR A 199 -8.88 -3.84 36.69
C THR A 199 -8.64 -2.40 37.20
N ASN A 200 -7.69 -1.68 36.61
CA ASN A 200 -7.12 -0.42 37.08
C ASN A 200 -7.59 0.78 36.27
N ILE A 201 -8.43 0.58 35.25
CA ILE A 201 -8.91 1.64 34.36
C ILE A 201 -10.43 1.76 34.46
N ALA A 202 -10.91 2.97 34.72
CA ALA A 202 -12.31 3.34 34.66
C ALA A 202 -12.57 4.40 33.58
N VAL A 203 -13.70 4.29 32.89
CA VAL A 203 -14.16 5.25 31.87
C VAL A 203 -15.32 6.06 32.46
N LEU A 204 -15.22 7.39 32.42
CA LEU A 204 -16.19 8.29 33.02
C LEU A 204 -17.41 8.50 32.12
N GLU A 205 -18.32 7.54 32.15
CA GLU A 205 -19.63 7.62 31.49
C GLU A 205 -20.69 8.14 32.48
N ASN A 206 -21.05 9.42 32.37
CA ASN A 206 -21.85 10.12 33.37
C ASN A 206 -23.37 10.00 33.18
N TRP A 207 -23.88 9.62 32.02
CA TRP A 207 -25.34 9.59 31.78
C TRP A 207 -26.05 8.48 32.54
N ILE A 208 -25.39 7.33 32.74
CA ILE A 208 -25.95 6.25 33.59
C ILE A 208 -25.89 6.53 35.08
N ALA A 209 -25.16 7.57 35.48
CA ALA A 209 -25.05 8.01 36.87
C ALA A 209 -26.06 9.12 37.22
N LYS A 210 -26.90 9.53 36.26
CA LYS A 210 -27.93 10.55 36.43
C LYS A 210 -29.05 10.08 37.38
N PRO A 211 -29.44 10.86 38.40
CA PRO A 211 -30.61 10.55 39.21
C PRO A 211 -31.90 10.41 38.38
N SER A 212 -32.04 11.23 37.34
CA SER A 212 -33.15 11.15 36.41
C SER A 212 -33.22 9.81 35.68
N PHE A 213 -32.06 9.25 35.28
CA PHE A 213 -31.98 7.94 34.64
C PHE A 213 -32.33 6.81 35.61
N ALA A 214 -31.90 6.88 36.86
CA ALA A 214 -32.29 5.91 37.88
C ALA A 214 -33.81 5.93 38.15
N LYS A 215 -34.43 7.11 38.21
CA LYS A 215 -35.90 7.29 38.31
C LYS A 215 -36.59 6.68 37.09
N PHE A 216 -36.07 6.96 35.88
CA PHE A 216 -36.60 6.40 34.64
C PHE A 216 -36.53 4.87 34.61
N LYS A 217 -35.40 4.27 35.00
CA LYS A 217 -35.26 2.79 35.06
C LYS A 217 -36.27 2.14 35.99
N LYS A 218 -36.56 2.78 37.13
CA LYS A 218 -37.62 2.34 38.05
C LYS A 218 -39.00 2.42 37.41
N ASN A 219 -39.31 3.54 36.73
CA ASN A 219 -40.58 3.73 36.03
C ASN A 219 -40.75 2.72 34.89
N LEU A 220 -39.71 2.47 34.09
CA LEU A 220 -39.73 1.44 33.06
C LEU A 220 -40.00 0.06 33.64
N SER A 221 -39.41 -0.27 34.79
CA SER A 221 -39.65 -1.56 35.46
C SER A 221 -41.11 -1.70 35.90
N LEU A 222 -41.73 -0.63 36.42
CA LEU A 222 -43.16 -0.61 36.76
C LEU A 222 -44.03 -0.74 35.51
N HIS A 223 -43.72 0.02 34.46
CA HIS A 223 -44.44 0.00 33.19
C HIS A 223 -44.41 -1.38 32.53
N ILE A 224 -43.27 -2.09 32.60
CA ILE A 224 -43.15 -3.46 32.09
C ILE A 224 -44.03 -4.45 32.87
N MET A 225 -44.24 -4.21 34.18
CA MET A 225 -45.15 -5.05 34.97
C MET A 225 -46.62 -4.81 34.61
N ASP A 226 -46.99 -3.58 34.30
CA ASP A 226 -48.37 -3.20 33.98
C ASP A 226 -48.75 -3.50 32.52
N HIS A 227 -47.80 -3.37 31.59
CA HIS A 227 -48.05 -3.36 30.14
C HIS A 227 -47.29 -4.44 29.34
N GLY A 228 -46.52 -5.30 30.01
CA GLY A 228 -45.75 -6.35 29.35
C GLY A 228 -44.40 -5.86 28.81
N ARG A 229 -43.76 -6.65 27.94
CA ARG A 229 -42.41 -6.34 27.44
C ARG A 229 -42.43 -5.26 26.35
N PRO A 230 -41.39 -4.41 26.26
CA PRO A 230 -41.26 -3.47 25.15
C PRO A 230 -41.22 -4.20 23.80
N THR A 231 -41.81 -3.61 22.77
CA THR A 231 -41.79 -4.13 21.39
C THR A 231 -40.70 -3.50 20.55
N SER A 232 -40.39 -2.22 20.78
CA SER A 232 -39.31 -1.48 20.13
C SER A 232 -38.91 -0.25 20.92
N TYR A 233 -37.81 0.39 20.53
CA TYR A 233 -37.48 1.72 21.02
C TYR A 233 -36.90 2.60 19.92
N LYS A 234 -36.92 3.92 20.14
CA LYS A 234 -36.25 4.90 19.31
C LYS A 234 -35.46 5.86 20.17
N PHE A 235 -34.16 5.95 19.91
CA PHE A 235 -33.29 6.95 20.49
C PHE A 235 -32.93 7.98 19.43
N THR A 236 -33.26 9.25 19.66
CA THR A 236 -32.88 10.35 18.75
C THR A 236 -32.08 11.37 19.53
N LEU A 237 -30.96 11.82 18.95
CA LEU A 237 -30.12 12.88 19.45
C LEU A 237 -29.92 13.92 18.36
N THR A 238 -30.26 15.17 18.67
CA THR A 238 -30.03 16.32 17.81
C THR A 238 -29.25 17.36 18.60
N GLN A 239 -28.08 17.78 18.11
CA GLN A 239 -27.22 18.74 18.81
C GLN A 239 -26.61 19.78 17.87
N SER A 240 -26.40 21.01 18.37
CA SER A 240 -25.64 22.03 17.64
C SER A 240 -24.25 21.46 17.34
N ALA A 241 -23.87 21.43 16.06
CA ALA A 241 -22.49 21.10 15.71
C ALA A 241 -21.54 22.10 16.39
N PRO A 242 -20.39 21.64 16.91
CA PRO A 242 -19.38 22.53 17.51
C PRO A 242 -19.12 23.76 16.64
N GLN A 243 -19.01 24.95 17.21
CA GLN A 243 -18.69 26.19 16.49
C GLN A 243 -17.33 26.68 16.98
N ASN A 244 -16.25 26.13 16.42
CA ASN A 244 -14.87 26.48 16.75
C ASN A 244 -14.62 26.64 18.27
N ASP A 245 -14.53 25.53 18.98
CA ASP A 245 -14.01 25.57 20.35
C ASP A 245 -12.56 26.10 20.31
N ASP A 246 -12.19 26.97 21.26
CA ASP A 246 -10.86 27.59 21.41
C ASP A 246 -9.66 26.60 21.35
N ASP A 247 -9.92 25.29 21.42
CA ASP A 247 -8.93 24.22 21.45
C ASP A 247 -8.87 23.34 20.18
N GLY A 248 -9.72 23.57 19.16
CA GLY A 248 -9.56 23.02 17.80
C GLY A 248 -9.55 21.48 17.60
N TRP A 249 -9.83 20.68 18.63
CA TRP A 249 -9.61 19.21 18.59
C TRP A 249 -10.85 18.36 18.29
N ARG A 250 -12.07 18.93 18.31
CA ARG A 250 -13.31 18.23 17.97
C ARG A 250 -13.58 18.31 16.47
N GLU A 251 -13.05 17.37 15.70
CA GLU A 251 -13.50 17.21 14.31
C GLU A 251 -14.95 16.71 14.29
N LEU A 252 -15.68 17.12 13.25
CA LEU A 252 -17.13 16.92 13.15
C LEU A 252 -17.54 15.45 13.30
N ARG A 253 -16.71 14.52 12.81
CA ARG A 253 -16.93 13.06 12.87
C ARG A 253 -16.78 12.46 14.26
N TYR A 254 -15.94 13.04 15.10
CA TYR A 254 -15.75 12.55 16.47
C TYR A 254 -16.92 12.91 17.38
N CYS A 255 -17.79 13.85 16.98
CA CYS A 255 -18.99 14.19 17.74
C CYS A 255 -19.90 12.97 17.93
N VAL A 256 -19.94 12.06 16.95
CA VAL A 256 -20.71 10.81 17.05
C VAL A 256 -20.10 9.87 18.09
N HIS A 257 -18.78 9.79 18.21
CA HIS A 257 -18.12 8.98 19.25
C HIS A 257 -18.23 9.61 20.64
N ASP A 258 -18.10 10.93 20.74
CA ASP A 258 -18.16 11.67 22.01
C ASP A 258 -19.55 11.60 22.65
N VAL A 259 -20.61 11.58 21.85
CA VAL A 259 -22.00 11.62 22.32
C VAL A 259 -22.73 10.30 22.13
N GLY A 260 -22.44 9.55 21.08
CA GLY A 260 -23.07 8.26 20.78
C GLY A 260 -22.81 7.20 21.84
N VAL A 261 -21.64 7.24 22.51
CA VAL A 261 -21.34 6.32 23.62
C VAL A 261 -22.30 6.49 24.79
N HIS A 262 -22.79 7.70 25.04
CA HIS A 262 -23.80 7.94 26.07
C HIS A 262 -25.12 7.23 25.75
N ALA A 263 -25.57 7.34 24.49
CA ALA A 263 -26.82 6.74 24.02
C ALA A 263 -26.75 5.20 24.04
N VAL A 264 -25.68 4.65 23.46
CA VAL A 264 -25.42 3.20 23.46
C VAL A 264 -25.34 2.67 24.89
N ARG A 265 -24.68 3.39 25.78
CA ARG A 265 -24.59 2.99 27.18
C ARG A 265 -25.97 2.95 27.86
N ILE A 266 -26.79 4.00 27.69
CA ILE A 266 -28.16 4.03 28.24
C ILE A 266 -28.95 2.80 27.76
N ILE A 267 -28.93 2.55 26.45
CA ILE A 267 -29.64 1.45 25.80
C ILE A 267 -29.19 0.10 26.38
N ARG A 268 -27.87 -0.14 26.47
CA ARG A 268 -27.32 -1.37 27.05
C ARG A 268 -27.66 -1.55 28.52
N ASP A 269 -27.69 -0.46 29.31
CA ASP A 269 -28.03 -0.55 30.74
C ASP A 269 -29.52 -0.86 30.97
N LEU A 270 -30.40 -0.49 30.04
CA LEU A 270 -31.84 -0.79 30.09
C LEU A 270 -32.18 -2.17 29.55
N PHE A 271 -31.65 -2.54 28.39
CA PHE A 271 -32.13 -3.70 27.63
C PHE A 271 -31.14 -4.87 27.56
N GLY A 272 -29.92 -4.69 28.09
CA GLY A 272 -28.87 -5.70 28.03
C GLY A 272 -28.00 -5.57 26.78
N GLU A 273 -27.21 -6.60 26.51
CA GLU A 273 -26.21 -6.55 25.44
C GLU A 273 -26.82 -6.48 24.05
N VAL A 274 -26.10 -5.80 23.15
CA VAL A 274 -26.44 -5.69 21.73
C VAL A 274 -25.84 -6.90 21.01
N SER A 275 -26.69 -7.78 20.50
CA SER A 275 -26.28 -8.96 19.73
C SER A 275 -25.95 -8.61 18.28
N GLU A 276 -26.68 -7.66 17.70
CA GLU A 276 -26.54 -7.28 16.29
C GLU A 276 -26.78 -5.78 16.06
N VAL A 277 -26.10 -5.22 15.06
CA VAL A 277 -26.26 -3.84 14.60
C VAL A 277 -26.56 -3.89 13.11
N THR A 278 -27.75 -3.47 12.68
CA THR A 278 -28.15 -3.42 11.28
C THR A 278 -28.24 -1.97 10.81
N ASN A 279 -27.68 -1.66 9.63
CA ASN A 279 -27.68 -0.31 9.10
C ASN A 279 -28.66 -0.17 7.95
N ASP A 280 -29.83 0.39 8.26
CA ASP A 280 -30.76 0.92 7.25
C ASP A 280 -30.55 2.42 7.01
N SER A 281 -29.67 3.07 7.80
CA SER A 281 -29.43 4.51 7.76
C SER A 281 -28.00 4.89 7.34
N THR A 282 -27.93 5.99 6.58
CA THR A 282 -26.71 6.57 6.01
C THR A 282 -25.88 7.30 7.06
N PHE A 283 -24.60 6.96 7.21
CA PHE A 283 -23.63 7.89 7.78
C PHE A 283 -23.37 9.00 6.77
N ILE A 284 -23.77 10.23 7.10
CA ILE A 284 -23.59 11.42 6.28
C ILE A 284 -22.76 12.40 7.08
N CYS A 285 -21.60 12.80 6.57
CA CYS A 285 -20.78 13.84 7.16
C CYS A 285 -20.48 14.89 6.09
N ASP A 286 -21.07 16.07 6.23
CA ASP A 286 -20.83 17.22 5.38
C ASP A 286 -20.06 18.27 6.17
N GLU A 287 -18.73 18.27 5.98
CA GLU A 287 -17.83 19.18 6.67
C GLU A 287 -18.02 20.64 6.22
N ALA A 288 -18.43 20.87 4.97
CA ALA A 288 -18.68 22.20 4.43
C ALA A 288 -19.91 22.85 5.10
N ASN A 289 -20.98 22.07 5.28
CA ASN A 289 -22.20 22.51 5.93
C ASN A 289 -22.21 22.26 7.45
N ARG A 290 -21.13 21.70 8.01
CA ARG A 290 -21.01 21.30 9.42
C ARG A 290 -22.17 20.42 9.90
N THR A 291 -22.63 19.49 9.07
CA THR A 291 -23.68 18.53 9.43
C THR A 291 -23.14 17.11 9.52
N VAL A 292 -23.60 16.36 10.52
CA VAL A 292 -23.36 14.91 10.64
C VAL A 292 -24.66 14.22 10.98
N GLU A 293 -24.96 13.15 10.28
CA GLU A 293 -26.05 12.23 10.60
C GLU A 293 -25.49 10.80 10.65
N ALA A 294 -25.80 10.07 11.71
CA ALA A 294 -25.34 8.71 11.93
C ALA A 294 -26.41 7.93 12.69
N GLY A 295 -26.64 6.68 12.35
CA GLY A 295 -27.65 5.88 13.05
C GLY A 295 -27.79 4.49 12.46
N GLY A 296 -28.60 3.68 13.11
CA GLY A 296 -28.90 2.31 12.72
C GLY A 296 -29.81 1.64 13.73
N ASN A 297 -30.15 0.38 13.47
CA ASN A 297 -30.91 -0.45 14.40
C ASN A 297 -29.95 -1.27 15.26
N LEU A 298 -30.26 -1.32 16.55
CA LEU A 298 -29.59 -2.18 17.52
C LEU A 298 -30.56 -3.29 17.90
N ILE A 299 -30.11 -4.53 17.80
CA ILE A 299 -30.89 -5.71 18.15
C ILE A 299 -30.23 -6.35 19.37
N HIS A 300 -31.05 -6.60 20.39
CA HIS A 300 -30.65 -7.20 21.65
C HIS A 300 -30.95 -8.71 21.66
N GLU A 301 -30.29 -9.46 22.55
CA GLU A 301 -30.42 -10.93 22.65
C GLU A 301 -31.87 -11.41 22.87
N ASN A 302 -32.71 -10.57 23.47
CA ASN A 302 -34.14 -10.82 23.68
C ASN A 302 -35.02 -10.51 22.45
N LYS A 303 -34.42 -10.26 21.28
CA LYS A 303 -35.07 -9.83 20.02
C LYS A 303 -35.74 -8.44 20.08
N LEU A 304 -35.48 -7.65 21.11
CA LEU A 304 -35.87 -6.24 21.11
C LEU A 304 -35.00 -5.49 20.11
N ALA A 305 -35.63 -4.84 19.14
CA ALA A 305 -34.97 -4.00 18.15
C ALA A 305 -35.33 -2.53 18.37
N GLY A 306 -34.35 -1.64 18.24
CA GLY A 306 -34.62 -0.21 18.30
C GLY A 306 -33.70 0.62 17.45
N THR A 307 -34.24 1.72 16.92
CA THR A 307 -33.51 2.64 16.03
C THR A 307 -32.80 3.70 16.85
N THR A 308 -31.53 3.93 16.55
CA THR A 308 -30.71 4.98 17.17
C THR A 308 -30.27 5.96 16.08
N LEU A 309 -30.52 7.25 16.28
CA LEU A 309 -30.18 8.32 15.33
C LEU A 309 -29.48 9.48 16.03
N PHE A 310 -28.37 9.92 15.47
CA PHE A 310 -27.54 11.04 15.89
C PHE A 310 -27.49 12.08 14.78
N GLN A 311 -27.81 13.34 15.09
CA GLN A 311 -27.86 14.45 14.16
C GLN A 311 -27.13 15.66 14.75
N PHE A 312 -26.12 16.15 14.05
CA PHE A 312 -25.39 17.37 14.38
C PHE A 312 -25.61 18.39 13.27
N ARG A 313 -26.06 19.60 13.61
CA ARG A 313 -26.35 20.67 12.63
C ARG A 313 -25.87 22.03 13.15
N PRO A 314 -25.39 22.94 12.30
CA PRO A 314 -24.96 24.27 12.75
C PRO A 314 -26.16 25.11 13.21
N ASN A 315 -25.91 26.08 14.11
CA ASN A 315 -26.85 27.15 14.49
C ASN A 315 -28.17 26.71 15.16
N LEU A 316 -28.25 25.50 15.75
CA LEU A 316 -29.43 25.10 16.52
C LEU A 316 -29.57 25.94 17.81
N SER A 317 -30.80 26.34 18.13
CA SER A 317 -31.16 26.97 19.40
C SER A 317 -31.11 25.98 20.57
N LYS A 318 -31.10 26.49 21.82
CA LYS A 318 -31.07 25.61 23.01
C LYS A 318 -32.25 24.64 23.09
N SER A 319 -33.44 25.03 22.62
CA SER A 319 -34.64 24.19 22.58
C SER A 319 -34.58 23.09 21.50
N GLU A 320 -33.73 23.25 20.49
CA GLU A 320 -33.53 22.26 19.42
C GLU A 320 -32.46 21.22 19.76
N ASN A 321 -31.71 21.42 20.85
CA ASN A 321 -30.79 20.42 21.37
C ASN A 321 -31.55 19.38 22.18
N VAL A 322 -31.86 18.23 21.60
CA VAL A 322 -32.73 17.20 22.18
C VAL A 322 -32.01 15.85 22.15
N ALA A 323 -31.98 15.09 23.25
CA ALA A 323 -32.00 13.63 23.15
C ALA A 323 -33.16 13.03 23.90
N LYS A 324 -33.80 12.11 23.21
CA LYS A 324 -35.04 11.49 23.63
C LYS A 324 -34.97 10.00 23.34
N LEU A 325 -35.33 9.21 24.35
CA LEU A 325 -35.59 7.79 24.21
C LEU A 325 -37.10 7.58 24.33
N THR A 326 -37.71 7.00 23.30
CA THR A 326 -39.11 6.55 23.32
C THR A 326 -39.11 5.03 23.29
N ILE A 327 -39.86 4.40 24.19
CA ILE A 327 -40.02 2.94 24.30
C ILE A 327 -41.48 2.61 24.03
N SER A 328 -41.71 1.78 23.02
CA SER A 328 -43.06 1.42 22.58
C SER A 328 -43.45 0.02 23.06
N PHE A 329 -44.75 -0.16 23.26
CA PHE A 329 -45.40 -1.38 23.73
C PHE A 329 -46.52 -1.80 22.77
N GLU A 330 -47.16 -2.95 22.99
CA GLU A 330 -48.27 -3.42 22.14
C GLU A 330 -49.39 -2.37 22.02
N SER A 331 -50.12 -2.40 20.90
CA SER A 331 -50.93 -1.30 20.32
C SER A 331 -52.08 -0.71 21.17
N SER A 332 -52.20 -1.10 22.44
CA SER A 332 -53.18 -0.58 23.42
C SER A 332 -52.54 0.08 24.65
N SER A 333 -51.21 0.05 24.80
CA SER A 333 -50.49 0.61 25.95
C SER A 333 -49.75 1.91 25.58
N PRO A 334 -49.66 2.90 26.49
CA PRO A 334 -48.97 4.16 26.20
C PRO A 334 -47.44 3.96 26.14
N ASP A 335 -46.80 4.65 25.18
CA ASP A 335 -45.35 4.73 25.07
C ASP A 335 -44.73 5.41 26.29
N LEU A 336 -43.53 4.97 26.67
CA LEU A 336 -42.77 5.57 27.75
C LEU A 336 -41.63 6.41 27.18
N GLU A 337 -41.56 7.68 27.57
CA GLU A 337 -40.56 8.61 27.07
C GLU A 337 -39.58 9.07 28.15
N TYR A 338 -38.32 9.22 27.75
CA TYR A 338 -37.26 9.84 28.56
C TYR A 338 -36.61 10.97 27.77
N ASP A 339 -36.91 12.21 28.16
CA ASP A 339 -36.18 13.40 27.72
C ASP A 339 -34.89 13.52 28.53
N VAL A 340 -33.77 13.15 27.91
CA VAL A 340 -32.44 13.19 28.53
C VAL A 340 -31.93 14.63 28.68
N THR A 341 -32.44 15.57 27.88
CA THR A 341 -32.07 16.99 27.89
C THR A 341 -32.66 17.72 29.08
N ASN A 342 -33.96 17.53 29.32
CA ASN A 342 -34.73 18.37 30.25
C ASN A 342 -35.29 17.63 31.46
N ALA A 343 -34.76 16.45 31.79
CA ALA A 343 -35.22 15.72 32.97
C ALA A 343 -35.11 16.57 34.26
N GLU A 344 -36.18 16.59 35.05
CA GLU A 344 -36.36 17.43 36.25
C GLU A 344 -35.09 17.55 37.12
N GLY A 345 -34.47 18.73 37.13
CA GLY A 345 -33.35 19.06 38.02
C GLY A 345 -31.99 18.48 37.60
N ASP A 346 -31.87 17.86 36.42
CA ASP A 346 -30.64 17.22 35.95
C ASP A 346 -30.14 17.84 34.64
N SER A 347 -28.89 18.31 34.61
CA SER A 347 -28.36 18.96 33.41
C SER A 347 -27.91 17.94 32.36
N TRP A 348 -28.20 18.19 31.08
CA TRP A 348 -27.69 17.39 29.95
C TRP A 348 -26.18 17.12 30.04
N ILE A 349 -25.40 18.17 30.34
CA ILE A 349 -23.94 18.17 30.29
C ILE A 349 -23.30 17.64 31.58
N GLY A 350 -23.71 18.16 32.73
CA GLY A 350 -23.07 17.90 34.03
C GLY A 350 -23.79 16.89 34.91
N GLY A 351 -24.97 16.40 34.50
CA GLY A 351 -25.74 15.42 35.24
C GLY A 351 -24.95 14.14 35.47
N GLY A 352 -24.94 13.65 36.70
CA GLY A 352 -24.26 12.39 37.07
C GLY A 352 -22.72 12.45 37.19
N VAL A 353 -22.04 13.54 36.81
CA VAL A 353 -20.56 13.61 36.82
C VAL A 353 -19.97 13.32 38.20
N SER A 354 -20.51 13.92 39.26
CA SER A 354 -20.08 13.68 40.64
C SER A 354 -20.24 12.22 41.08
N ALA A 355 -21.35 11.59 40.68
CA ALA A 355 -21.65 10.20 41.01
C ALA A 355 -20.74 9.24 40.24
N ALA A 356 -20.52 9.49 38.94
CA ALA A 356 -19.59 8.73 38.11
C ALA A 356 -18.16 8.82 38.63
N LEU A 357 -17.68 10.03 38.96
CA LEU A 357 -16.31 10.22 39.46
C LEU A 357 -16.08 9.55 40.81
N SER A 358 -17.04 9.66 41.74
CA SER A 358 -16.98 8.93 43.02
C SER A 358 -17.01 7.41 42.85
N ALA A 359 -17.84 6.90 41.95
CA ALA A 359 -17.92 5.47 41.67
C ALA A 359 -16.63 4.96 41.01
N ALA A 360 -16.05 5.70 40.07
CA ALA A 360 -14.79 5.38 39.41
C ALA A 360 -13.62 5.36 40.39
N ILE A 361 -13.49 6.38 41.26
CA ILE A 361 -12.46 6.41 42.32
C ILE A 361 -12.61 5.21 43.25
N THR A 362 -13.84 4.90 43.68
CA THR A 362 -14.11 3.75 44.55
C THR A 362 -13.76 2.42 43.87
N PHE A 363 -14.08 2.29 42.57
CA PHE A 363 -13.84 1.09 41.78
C PHE A 363 -12.33 0.82 41.62
N VAL A 364 -11.55 1.82 41.20
CA VAL A 364 -10.12 1.62 40.96
C VAL A 364 -9.29 1.46 42.24
N THR A 365 -9.82 1.93 43.38
CA THR A 365 -9.18 1.77 44.70
C THR A 365 -9.51 0.45 45.40
N ASN A 366 -10.66 -0.18 45.13
CA ASN A 366 -11.15 -1.38 45.84
C ASN A 366 -11.29 -2.62 44.92
N SER A 367 -10.24 -2.96 44.17
CA SER A 367 -10.27 -4.02 43.15
C SER A 367 -10.52 -5.46 43.67
N ASN A 368 -10.38 -5.71 44.97
CA ASN A 368 -10.51 -7.05 45.58
C ASN A 368 -11.75 -7.26 46.49
N SER A 369 -12.81 -6.45 46.39
CA SER A 369 -13.97 -6.59 47.29
C SER A 369 -15.32 -6.78 46.59
N THR A 370 -16.13 -7.67 47.16
CA THR A 370 -17.58 -7.83 46.93
C THR A 370 -18.40 -6.53 47.16
N LYS A 371 -17.76 -5.44 47.63
CA LYS A 371 -18.36 -4.14 47.93
C LYS A 371 -18.36 -3.15 46.75
N ASN A 372 -17.86 -3.51 45.57
CA ASN A 372 -17.93 -2.62 44.40
C ASN A 372 -19.40 -2.34 44.02
N SER A 373 -19.76 -1.07 44.04
CA SER A 373 -21.09 -0.60 43.65
C SER A 373 -21.42 -1.07 42.23
N SER A 374 -22.71 -1.33 41.97
CA SER A 374 -23.16 -1.73 40.63
C SER A 374 -22.79 -0.69 39.57
N LEU A 375 -22.70 0.60 39.94
CA LEU A 375 -22.24 1.67 39.05
C LEU A 375 -20.74 1.57 38.73
N GLY A 376 -19.87 1.29 39.72
CA GLY A 376 -18.43 1.19 39.48
C GLY A 376 -18.04 0.11 38.47
N ARG A 377 -18.69 -1.07 38.54
CA ARG A 377 -18.46 -2.15 37.55
C ARG A 377 -18.89 -1.78 36.14
N ARG A 378 -19.93 -0.95 36.02
CA ARG A 378 -20.43 -0.44 34.72
C ARG A 378 -19.53 0.64 34.12
N LEU A 379 -18.59 1.19 34.90
CA LEU A 379 -17.60 2.17 34.46
C LEU A 379 -16.24 1.52 34.17
N CYS A 380 -16.13 0.19 34.16
CA CYS A 380 -14.85 -0.45 33.83
C CYS A 380 -14.49 -0.19 32.36
N TYR A 381 -13.21 -0.34 32.05
CA TYR A 381 -12.72 -0.05 30.71
C TYR A 381 -13.34 -0.94 29.62
N GLU A 382 -13.54 -2.23 29.90
CA GLU A 382 -14.14 -3.19 28.96
C GLU A 382 -15.54 -2.75 28.55
N GLU A 383 -16.29 -2.21 29.51
CA GLU A 383 -17.59 -1.64 29.27
C GLU A 383 -17.48 -0.44 28.31
N GLY A 384 -16.66 0.57 28.63
CA GLY A 384 -16.52 1.75 27.76
C GLY A 384 -16.02 1.41 26.36
N ARG A 385 -15.12 0.42 26.23
CA ARG A 385 -14.66 -0.08 24.93
C ARG A 385 -15.79 -0.71 24.11
N ARG A 386 -16.69 -1.47 24.75
CA ARG A 386 -17.86 -2.04 24.07
C ARG A 386 -18.78 -0.96 23.50
N ASP A 387 -18.98 0.15 24.22
CA ASP A 387 -19.80 1.26 23.70
C ASP A 387 -19.19 1.86 22.43
N VAL A 388 -17.88 2.13 22.46
CA VAL A 388 -17.15 2.67 21.30
C VAL A 388 -17.29 1.75 20.10
N MET A 389 -17.12 0.43 20.28
CA MET A 389 -17.27 -0.55 19.19
C MET A 389 -18.69 -0.56 18.59
N ILE A 390 -19.73 -0.36 19.40
CA ILE A 390 -21.11 -0.32 18.89
C ILE A 390 -21.37 0.99 18.12
N VAL A 391 -20.87 2.12 18.62
CA VAL A 391 -20.93 3.40 17.90
C VAL A 391 -20.19 3.32 16.57
N GLU A 392 -19.00 2.71 16.55
CA GLU A 392 -18.25 2.44 15.33
C GLU A 392 -19.05 1.58 14.35
N LYS A 393 -19.76 0.55 14.82
CA LYS A 393 -20.66 -0.27 13.98
C LYS A 393 -21.82 0.53 13.37
N LEU A 394 -22.44 1.42 14.14
CA LEU A 394 -23.50 2.32 13.66
C LEU A 394 -23.00 3.29 12.58
N VAL A 395 -21.75 3.77 12.72
CA VAL A 395 -21.11 4.65 11.75
C VAL A 395 -20.63 3.90 10.50
N SER A 396 -20.31 2.61 10.60
CA SER A 396 -19.61 1.85 9.55
C SER A 396 -20.45 0.98 8.62
N GLY A 397 -21.78 0.87 8.79
CA GLY A 397 -22.61 0.22 7.76
C GLY A 397 -22.94 -1.26 7.96
N GLY A 398 -23.08 -1.78 9.19
CA GLY A 398 -23.75 -3.08 9.42
C GLY A 398 -23.10 -4.27 8.70
N GLY A 399 -21.86 -4.60 9.08
CA GLY A 399 -21.20 -5.83 8.66
C GLY A 399 -19.75 -5.84 9.12
N VAL A 400 -19.47 -6.41 10.30
CA VAL A 400 -18.14 -6.66 10.88
C VAL A 400 -17.02 -5.81 10.25
N VAL A 401 -16.99 -4.51 10.55
CA VAL A 401 -15.81 -3.67 10.32
C VAL A 401 -15.00 -3.62 11.60
N ASP A 402 -14.34 -4.72 11.94
CA ASP A 402 -13.03 -4.62 12.59
C ASP A 402 -11.97 -4.66 11.51
N VAL A 403 -11.56 -3.48 11.06
CA VAL A 403 -10.18 -3.17 10.68
C VAL A 403 -10.02 -1.70 11.04
N VAL A 404 -9.21 -1.40 12.04
CA VAL A 404 -8.84 -0.05 12.47
C VAL A 404 -8.45 0.81 11.25
N ASN A 405 -9.43 1.58 10.76
CA ASN A 405 -9.41 2.42 9.55
C ASN A 405 -9.79 1.74 8.23
N MET A 406 -11.09 1.51 8.04
CA MET A 406 -11.63 1.34 6.71
C MET A 406 -13.05 1.89 6.58
N VAL A 407 -13.24 3.21 6.73
CA VAL A 407 -14.43 3.89 6.20
C VAL A 407 -14.10 5.34 5.85
N GLN A 408 -13.57 5.53 4.65
CA GLN A 408 -14.10 6.51 3.70
C GLN A 408 -13.27 6.47 2.44
N LYS A 409 -13.93 6.42 1.29
CA LYS A 409 -13.35 6.93 0.04
C LYS A 409 -13.22 8.44 0.21
N LEU A 410 -12.12 8.91 0.77
CA LEU A 410 -11.79 10.32 0.73
C LEU A 410 -11.61 10.68 -0.76
N PRO A 411 -12.18 11.80 -1.26
CA PRO A 411 -11.76 12.34 -2.55
C PRO A 411 -10.23 12.36 -2.59
N ARG A 412 -9.62 11.99 -3.72
CA ARG A 412 -8.15 11.85 -3.81
C ARG A 412 -7.44 13.10 -3.31
N GLU A 413 -8.07 14.27 -3.43
CA GLU A 413 -7.61 15.59 -2.97
C GLU A 413 -7.66 15.81 -1.44
N GLN A 414 -8.33 14.95 -0.67
CA GLN A 414 -8.52 15.03 0.79
C GLN A 414 -7.82 13.90 1.57
N SER A 415 -7.35 12.84 0.90
CA SER A 415 -6.58 11.75 1.53
C SER A 415 -5.23 12.23 2.08
N PRO A 416 -4.74 11.77 3.25
CA PRO A 416 -3.43 12.15 3.76
C PRO A 416 -2.34 11.85 2.73
N SER A 417 -1.46 12.82 2.55
CA SER A 417 -0.28 12.71 1.72
C SER A 417 0.81 11.98 2.50
N TYR A 418 1.27 10.85 1.98
CA TYR A 418 2.43 10.14 2.49
C TYR A 418 3.58 10.31 1.51
N SER A 419 4.74 10.71 2.02
CA SER A 419 6.00 10.71 1.28
C SER A 419 6.91 9.70 1.92
N ASN A 420 7.68 8.96 1.12
CA ASN A 420 8.85 8.27 1.68
C ASN A 420 9.93 9.31 2.02
N THR A 421 11.04 8.87 2.60
CA THR A 421 12.12 9.76 3.06
C THR A 421 12.77 10.63 1.97
N THR A 422 12.47 10.39 0.68
CA THR A 422 13.16 11.06 -0.44
C THR A 422 12.28 11.56 -1.59
N SER A 423 11.02 11.13 -1.70
CA SER A 423 10.18 11.44 -2.85
C SER A 423 9.51 12.82 -2.76
N THR A 424 9.34 13.44 -3.93
CA THR A 424 8.57 14.67 -4.16
C THR A 424 7.08 14.43 -4.24
N ASN A 425 6.68 13.20 -4.55
CA ASN A 425 5.30 12.84 -4.84
C ASN A 425 4.66 12.23 -3.60
N ALA A 426 3.94 13.10 -2.89
CA ALA A 426 2.90 12.74 -1.95
C ALA A 426 1.97 11.66 -2.52
N LYS A 427 2.13 10.40 -2.12
CA LYS A 427 1.17 9.34 -2.41
C LYS A 427 -0.06 9.52 -1.53
N ARG A 428 -1.21 9.30 -2.15
CA ARG A 428 -2.50 9.32 -1.48
C ARG A 428 -3.16 7.98 -1.72
N TYR A 429 -3.63 7.39 -0.63
CA TYR A 429 -4.26 6.09 -0.59
C TYR A 429 -5.76 6.28 -0.40
N ASP A 430 -6.57 5.49 -1.10
CA ASP A 430 -8.02 5.46 -0.89
C ASP A 430 -8.35 4.88 0.50
N PHE A 431 -7.48 3.99 1.02
CA PHE A 431 -7.61 3.35 2.32
C PHE A 431 -6.25 3.22 3.01
N VAL A 432 -6.20 3.50 4.32
CA VAL A 432 -5.02 3.26 5.16
C VAL A 432 -5.45 2.41 6.34
N VAL A 433 -4.94 1.19 6.43
CA VAL A 433 -5.25 0.18 7.43
C VAL A 433 -4.09 0.09 8.42
N ARG A 434 -4.37 0.27 9.71
CA ARG A 434 -3.37 0.05 10.76
C ARG A 434 -3.67 -1.26 11.47
N CYS A 435 -2.83 -2.26 11.26
CA CYS A 435 -2.97 -3.51 12.00
C CYS A 435 -2.41 -3.31 13.41
N GLY A 436 -3.04 -3.83 14.46
CA GLY A 436 -2.51 -3.85 15.84
C GLY A 436 -1.90 -5.20 16.23
N GLY A 437 -2.13 -6.24 15.42
CA GLY A 437 -1.55 -7.57 15.59
C GLY A 437 -1.86 -8.50 14.41
N VAL A 438 -1.39 -9.74 14.51
CA VAL A 438 -1.51 -10.76 13.45
C VAL A 438 -2.97 -11.01 13.04
N GLU A 439 -3.90 -11.01 13.99
CA GLU A 439 -5.31 -11.24 13.69
C GLU A 439 -5.94 -10.07 12.90
N ASP A 440 -5.48 -8.84 13.11
CA ASP A 440 -5.90 -7.68 12.31
C ASP A 440 -5.42 -7.81 10.87
N VAL A 441 -4.21 -8.32 10.67
CA VAL A 441 -3.67 -8.60 9.33
C VAL A 441 -4.52 -9.66 8.64
N LYS A 442 -4.82 -10.79 9.31
CA LYS A 442 -5.67 -11.86 8.77
C LYS A 442 -7.06 -11.33 8.38
N ARG A 443 -7.71 -10.56 9.26
CA ARG A 443 -9.01 -9.93 8.98
C ARG A 443 -8.94 -8.97 7.80
N SER A 444 -7.89 -8.16 7.72
CA SER A 444 -7.69 -7.19 6.63
C SER A 444 -7.52 -7.90 5.29
N VAL A 445 -6.68 -8.94 5.24
CA VAL A 445 -6.50 -9.75 4.03
C VAL A 445 -7.79 -10.46 3.64
N ALA A 446 -8.52 -11.07 4.59
CA ALA A 446 -9.80 -11.72 4.31
C ALA A 446 -10.83 -10.76 3.71
N LYS A 447 -10.89 -9.51 4.18
CA LYS A 447 -11.78 -8.48 3.62
C LYS A 447 -11.35 -8.02 2.25
N ILE A 448 -10.07 -7.73 2.05
CA ILE A 448 -9.54 -7.38 0.74
C ILE A 448 -9.89 -8.47 -0.27
N ARG A 449 -9.70 -9.75 0.07
CA ARG A 449 -10.09 -10.89 -0.77
C ARG A 449 -11.59 -10.97 -1.05
N ARG A 450 -12.43 -10.72 -0.04
CA ARG A 450 -13.89 -10.78 -0.17
C ARG A 450 -14.45 -9.67 -1.06
N PHE A 451 -13.89 -8.47 -0.99
CA PHE A 451 -14.50 -7.29 -1.61
C PHE A 451 -13.79 -6.77 -2.87
N ALA A 452 -12.52 -7.12 -3.09
CA ALA A 452 -11.79 -6.75 -4.31
C ALA A 452 -12.41 -7.34 -5.61
N PRO A 453 -12.92 -8.60 -5.64
CA PRO A 453 -13.56 -9.15 -6.84
C PRO A 453 -14.83 -8.42 -7.28
N ASN A 454 -15.52 -7.76 -6.34
CA ASN A 454 -16.79 -7.06 -6.59
C ASN A 454 -16.62 -5.58 -6.97
N GLY A 455 -15.38 -5.12 -7.21
CA GLY A 455 -15.09 -3.71 -7.54
C GLY A 455 -15.30 -2.71 -6.39
N LEU A 456 -15.70 -3.19 -5.22
CA LEU A 456 -15.91 -2.38 -4.00
C LEU A 456 -14.59 -1.98 -3.34
N PHE A 457 -13.53 -2.77 -3.53
CA PHE A 457 -12.20 -2.52 -3.02
C PHE A 457 -11.16 -2.54 -4.15
N PRO A 458 -10.11 -1.73 -4.03
CA PRO A 458 -8.95 -1.84 -4.90
C PRO A 458 -8.23 -3.19 -4.82
N THR A 459 -7.64 -3.62 -5.94
CA THR A 459 -6.79 -4.81 -6.03
C THR A 459 -5.32 -4.56 -5.66
N GLN A 460 -4.91 -3.30 -5.45
CA GLN A 460 -3.53 -2.94 -5.13
C GLN A 460 -3.37 -2.60 -3.65
N VAL A 461 -2.64 -3.47 -2.94
CA VAL A 461 -2.29 -3.33 -1.51
C VAL A 461 -0.80 -3.02 -1.39
N GLU A 462 -0.46 -1.96 -0.68
CA GLU A 462 0.91 -1.61 -0.31
C GLU A 462 1.11 -1.89 1.18
N ILE A 463 2.07 -2.76 1.53
CA ILE A 463 2.43 -3.05 2.92
C ILE A 463 3.50 -2.06 3.34
N VAL A 464 3.27 -1.33 4.44
CA VAL A 464 4.20 -0.28 4.88
C VAL A 464 4.74 -0.56 6.28
N GLY A 465 6.07 -0.49 6.37
CA GLY A 465 6.86 -0.52 7.59
C GLY A 465 7.53 0.83 7.87
N GLY A 466 8.87 0.88 7.80
CA GLY A 466 9.67 2.05 8.22
C GLY A 466 9.90 3.16 7.17
N GLU A 467 9.11 3.22 6.10
CA GLU A 467 9.08 4.32 5.08
C GLU A 467 10.42 4.67 4.37
N ASN A 468 11.43 3.81 4.45
CA ASN A 468 12.77 4.03 3.89
C ASN A 468 12.99 3.45 2.48
N MET A 469 11.92 3.05 1.78
CA MET A 469 12.00 2.54 0.39
C MET A 469 11.98 3.71 -0.59
N MET A 470 13.01 3.81 -1.44
CA MET A 470 13.15 4.92 -2.39
C MET A 470 12.42 4.68 -3.71
N GLN A 471 12.26 3.41 -4.11
CA GLN A 471 11.54 3.02 -5.33
C GLN A 471 10.04 3.01 -5.07
N GLU A 472 9.30 3.78 -5.86
CA GLU A 472 7.85 3.75 -5.87
C GLU A 472 7.37 2.62 -6.79
N GLY A 473 6.49 1.73 -6.29
CA GLY A 473 5.74 0.86 -7.20
C GLY A 473 4.89 1.69 -8.16
N GLU A 474 4.94 1.38 -9.46
CA GLU A 474 4.07 1.98 -10.48
C GLU A 474 2.59 1.67 -10.16
N GLY A 475 1.77 2.72 -10.14
CA GLY A 475 0.38 2.62 -9.68
C GLY A 475 0.32 2.67 -8.16
N GLY A 476 0.04 3.87 -7.62
CA GLY A 476 -0.18 4.05 -6.20
C GLY A 476 -1.20 3.03 -5.70
N GLY A 477 -0.76 2.15 -4.80
CA GLY A 477 -1.67 1.24 -4.11
C GLY A 477 -2.83 2.07 -3.58
N ARG A 478 -4.06 1.61 -3.82
CA ARG A 478 -5.23 2.32 -3.29
C ARG A 478 -5.48 1.90 -1.83
N ILE A 479 -4.87 0.81 -1.34
CA ILE A 479 -4.88 0.39 0.08
C ILE A 479 -3.45 0.37 0.62
N ARG A 480 -3.21 1.05 1.74
CA ARG A 480 -1.98 1.00 2.53
C ARG A 480 -2.21 0.18 3.79
N LEU A 481 -1.39 -0.84 4.06
CA LEU A 481 -1.49 -1.70 5.23
C LEU A 481 -0.25 -1.50 6.10
N GLU A 482 -0.41 -0.78 7.21
CA GLU A 482 0.65 -0.45 8.16
C GLU A 482 0.77 -1.55 9.22
N ILE A 483 1.99 -2.07 9.37
CA ILE A 483 2.32 -3.09 10.38
C ILE A 483 3.39 -2.71 11.44
N PRO A 484 3.83 -1.45 11.65
CA PRO A 484 4.92 -1.15 12.59
C PRO A 484 4.58 -1.44 14.07
N THR A 485 3.30 -1.68 14.38
CA THR A 485 2.79 -2.16 15.68
C THR A 485 3.04 -3.64 15.94
N LEU A 486 3.32 -4.43 14.89
CA LEU A 486 3.75 -5.84 14.99
C LEU A 486 5.22 -5.85 15.38
N ASN A 487 5.53 -5.48 16.62
CA ASN A 487 6.90 -5.21 17.07
C ASN A 487 7.33 -6.00 18.31
N ARG A 488 6.70 -7.15 18.56
CA ARG A 488 7.01 -8.00 19.72
C ARG A 488 8.11 -9.01 19.43
N LEU A 489 9.02 -9.17 20.40
CA LEU A 489 9.88 -10.36 20.51
C LEU A 489 8.99 -11.54 20.91
N ILE A 490 9.02 -12.61 20.10
CA ILE A 490 8.20 -13.81 20.32
C ILE A 490 9.00 -14.87 21.07
N ASP A 491 10.24 -15.12 20.62
CA ASP A 491 11.11 -16.13 21.21
C ASP A 491 12.59 -15.81 20.97
N PHE A 492 13.46 -16.32 21.83
CA PHE A 492 14.90 -16.30 21.66
C PHE A 492 15.51 -17.62 22.13
N ASN A 493 16.21 -18.30 21.23
CA ASN A 493 16.84 -19.59 21.49
C ASN A 493 18.36 -19.48 21.28
N ALA A 494 19.11 -19.56 22.39
CA ALA A 494 20.56 -19.47 22.39
C ALA A 494 21.22 -20.71 21.74
N ASP A 495 20.71 -21.91 22.04
CA ASP A 495 21.27 -23.18 21.55
C ASP A 495 21.15 -23.29 20.03
N ALA A 496 20.02 -22.87 19.48
CA ALA A 496 19.81 -22.79 18.03
C ALA A 496 20.41 -21.52 17.41
N SER A 497 20.84 -20.55 18.23
CA SER A 497 21.25 -19.21 17.81
C SER A 497 20.21 -18.55 16.90
N THR A 498 18.95 -18.54 17.33
CA THR A 498 17.83 -17.95 16.58
C THR A 498 17.00 -16.99 17.42
N VAL A 499 16.45 -15.97 16.77
CA VAL A 499 15.48 -15.03 17.35
C VAL A 499 14.19 -15.02 16.54
N THR A 500 13.04 -15.18 17.19
CA THR A 500 11.71 -15.04 16.55
C THR A 500 11.08 -13.73 16.96
N ILE A 501 10.72 -12.90 15.99
CA ILE A 501 10.24 -11.55 16.21
C ILE A 501 9.19 -11.16 15.17
N GLN A 502 8.30 -10.26 15.54
CA GLN A 502 7.32 -9.71 14.62
C GLN A 502 7.98 -8.78 13.59
N SER A 503 7.48 -8.82 12.34
CA SER A 503 8.11 -8.20 11.17
C SER A 503 8.09 -6.66 11.17
N GLY A 504 7.19 -6.05 11.93
CA GLY A 504 7.10 -4.60 12.15
C GLY A 504 8.17 -4.05 13.09
N THR A 505 8.95 -4.89 13.78
CA THR A 505 10.07 -4.43 14.61
C THR A 505 11.14 -3.75 13.74
N THR A 506 11.70 -2.64 14.21
CA THR A 506 12.84 -1.97 13.54
C THR A 506 14.16 -2.68 13.82
N LEU A 507 15.12 -2.61 12.89
CA LEU A 507 16.47 -3.15 13.08
C LEU A 507 17.12 -2.57 14.34
N ARG A 508 16.93 -1.27 14.64
CA ARG A 508 17.41 -0.62 15.87
C ARG A 508 16.94 -1.34 17.12
N THR A 509 15.65 -1.69 17.16
CA THR A 509 15.04 -2.38 18.30
C THR A 509 15.60 -3.80 18.40
N LEU A 510 15.67 -4.52 17.28
CA LEU A 510 16.20 -5.88 17.24
C LEU A 510 17.66 -5.95 17.70
N VAL A 511 18.53 -5.09 17.16
CA VAL A 511 19.96 -5.03 17.54
C VAL A 511 20.11 -4.74 19.03
N SER A 512 19.30 -3.82 19.59
CA SER A 512 19.32 -3.54 21.03
C SER A 512 18.94 -4.77 21.86
N LEU A 513 17.86 -5.46 21.47
CA LEU A 513 17.39 -6.68 22.16
C LEU A 513 18.41 -7.83 22.07
N LEU A 514 19.09 -8.00 20.94
CA LEU A 514 20.12 -9.02 20.77
C LEU A 514 21.38 -8.69 21.57
N ALA A 515 21.80 -7.43 21.60
CA ALA A 515 22.97 -6.99 22.35
C ALA A 515 22.80 -7.23 23.86
N GLU A 516 21.59 -7.02 24.41
CA GLU A 516 21.28 -7.37 25.81
C GLU A 516 21.46 -8.85 26.13
N LYS A 517 21.36 -9.71 25.10
CA LYS A 517 21.52 -11.16 25.21
C LYS A 517 22.93 -11.64 24.82
N ASN A 518 23.83 -10.73 24.48
CA ASN A 518 25.17 -11.00 23.93
C ASN A 518 25.17 -11.68 22.54
N TYR A 519 24.20 -11.31 21.70
CA TYR A 519 24.09 -11.74 20.30
C TYR A 519 24.03 -10.53 19.35
N GLY A 520 24.23 -10.79 18.06
CA GLY A 520 24.09 -9.83 16.97
C GLY A 520 23.63 -10.50 15.67
N LEU A 521 23.35 -9.69 14.66
CA LEU A 521 23.08 -10.18 13.31
C LEU A 521 24.41 -10.43 12.58
N PRO A 522 24.55 -11.50 11.77
CA PRO A 522 25.74 -11.72 10.96
C PRO A 522 26.05 -10.58 9.96
N SER A 523 25.02 -9.96 9.41
CA SER A 523 25.11 -8.84 8.47
C SER A 523 24.10 -7.78 8.85
N LEU A 524 24.54 -6.52 8.93
CA LEU A 524 23.72 -5.39 9.40
C LEU A 524 23.76 -4.25 8.39
N PRO A 525 22.60 -3.82 7.86
CA PRO A 525 22.49 -2.61 7.06
C PRO A 525 22.78 -1.33 7.87
N ILE A 526 23.20 -0.27 7.17
CA ILE A 526 23.54 1.02 7.81
C ILE A 526 22.32 1.78 8.36
N LEU A 527 21.13 1.62 7.76
CA LEU A 527 19.90 2.29 8.17
C LEU A 527 19.10 1.45 9.15
N LEU A 528 19.16 1.79 10.44
CA LEU A 528 18.56 0.99 11.51
C LEU A 528 17.06 1.25 11.75
N ASP A 529 16.49 2.28 11.14
CA ASP A 529 15.06 2.63 11.31
C ASP A 529 14.14 1.87 10.33
N GLN A 530 14.71 0.99 9.51
CA GLN A 530 13.96 0.04 8.70
C GLN A 530 13.33 -1.05 9.56
N THR A 531 12.08 -1.43 9.25
CA THR A 531 11.43 -2.62 9.80
C THR A 531 12.05 -3.89 9.21
N ILE A 532 12.18 -4.94 10.02
CA ILE A 532 12.72 -6.24 9.58
C ILE A 532 11.97 -6.79 8.36
N GLY A 533 10.63 -6.69 8.34
CA GLY A 533 9.81 -7.11 7.21
C GLY A 533 10.16 -6.37 5.92
N GLY A 534 10.42 -5.06 6.00
CA GLY A 534 10.90 -4.25 4.89
C GLY A 534 12.31 -4.62 4.42
N CYS A 535 13.22 -4.90 5.36
CA CYS A 535 14.56 -5.37 5.04
C CYS A 535 14.54 -6.70 4.28
N ILE A 536 13.71 -7.64 4.74
CA ILE A 536 13.55 -8.95 4.11
C ILE A 536 12.88 -8.81 2.75
N ALA A 537 11.86 -7.97 2.62
CA ALA A 537 11.11 -7.78 1.38
C ALA A 537 11.98 -7.21 0.25
N THR A 538 13.01 -6.42 0.58
CA THR A 538 13.83 -5.68 -0.40
C THR A 538 15.26 -6.18 -0.56
N GLY A 539 15.67 -7.20 0.21
CA GLY A 539 17.03 -7.74 0.16
C GLY A 539 18.08 -6.84 0.82
N SER A 540 17.69 -6.06 1.85
CA SER A 540 18.60 -5.15 2.55
C SER A 540 19.80 -5.88 3.14
N HIS A 541 20.98 -5.26 3.09
CA HIS A 541 22.25 -5.92 3.43
C HIS A 541 23.32 -5.00 4.00
N GLY A 542 24.26 -5.60 4.74
CA GLY A 542 25.56 -5.04 5.09
C GLY A 542 26.59 -5.27 3.99
N SER A 543 27.85 -5.52 4.35
CA SER A 543 28.93 -5.77 3.40
C SER A 543 29.93 -6.79 3.92
N GLY A 544 30.26 -7.79 3.08
CA GLY A 544 31.26 -8.84 3.30
C GLY A 544 31.00 -10.04 2.37
N LEU A 545 32.05 -10.61 1.75
CA LEU A 545 31.92 -11.74 0.80
C LEU A 545 31.48 -13.06 1.47
N LYS A 546 31.58 -13.14 2.80
CA LYS A 546 31.09 -14.28 3.60
C LYS A 546 29.67 -14.09 4.11
N LEU A 547 29.08 -12.92 3.84
CA LEU A 547 27.86 -12.45 4.47
C LEU A 547 26.75 -12.27 3.43
N GLY A 548 25.57 -12.79 3.76
CA GLY A 548 24.37 -12.60 2.95
C GLY A 548 23.60 -11.33 3.31
N THR A 549 22.43 -11.20 2.70
CA THR A 549 21.41 -10.21 3.03
C THR A 549 20.75 -10.53 4.37
N ILE A 550 19.89 -9.63 4.88
CA ILE A 550 19.00 -9.95 6.01
C ILE A 550 18.04 -11.09 5.64
N SER A 551 17.60 -11.17 4.38
CA SER A 551 16.71 -12.23 3.89
C SER A 551 17.36 -13.61 3.98
N ASP A 552 18.67 -13.71 3.75
CA ASP A 552 19.44 -14.97 3.84
C ASP A 552 19.50 -15.55 5.25
N GLN A 553 19.28 -14.70 6.26
CA GLN A 553 19.31 -15.04 7.69
C GLN A 553 17.96 -15.58 8.17
N VAL A 554 16.87 -15.39 7.43
CA VAL A 554 15.55 -15.90 7.80
C VAL A 554 15.58 -17.42 7.73
N VAL A 555 15.26 -18.15 8.80
CA VAL A 555 15.17 -19.63 8.80
C VAL A 555 13.73 -20.14 8.90
N SER A 556 12.80 -19.28 9.34
CA SER A 556 11.36 -19.53 9.31
C SER A 556 10.63 -18.18 9.20
N ALA A 557 9.45 -18.19 8.59
CA ALA A 557 8.58 -17.02 8.53
C ALA A 557 7.13 -17.44 8.70
N GLN A 558 6.33 -16.62 9.37
CA GLN A 558 4.88 -16.73 9.34
C GLN A 558 4.33 -15.67 8.40
N ILE A 559 3.55 -16.09 7.42
CA ILE A 559 3.00 -15.22 6.37
C ILE A 559 1.49 -15.38 6.28
N VAL A 560 0.78 -14.26 6.17
CA VAL A 560 -0.64 -14.25 5.80
C VAL A 560 -0.72 -14.09 4.29
N LEU A 561 -1.05 -15.18 3.58
CA LEU A 561 -1.07 -15.21 2.12
C LEU A 561 -2.22 -14.37 1.57
N PHE A 562 -1.95 -13.54 0.57
CA PHE A 562 -3.01 -12.77 -0.10
C PHE A 562 -3.96 -13.66 -0.90
N GLU A 563 -3.46 -14.75 -1.47
CA GLU A 563 -4.26 -15.66 -2.29
C GLU A 563 -5.29 -16.42 -1.46
N THR A 564 -4.90 -16.97 -0.31
CA THR A 564 -5.73 -17.88 0.51
C THR A 564 -6.24 -17.23 1.80
N GLY A 565 -5.69 -16.09 2.21
CA GLY A 565 -5.97 -15.47 3.51
C GLY A 565 -5.48 -16.26 4.72
N GLU A 566 -4.86 -17.41 4.49
CA GLU A 566 -4.36 -18.28 5.54
C GLU A 566 -3.06 -17.75 6.11
N CYS A 567 -2.87 -17.97 7.41
CA CYS A 567 -1.63 -17.66 8.10
C CYS A 567 -0.81 -18.94 8.20
N VAL A 568 0.19 -19.08 7.34
CA VAL A 568 1.03 -20.29 7.23
C VAL A 568 2.41 -20.04 7.83
N ARG A 569 2.99 -21.06 8.46
CA ARG A 569 4.37 -21.04 8.94
C ARG A 569 5.24 -21.79 7.94
N LEU A 570 6.22 -21.08 7.39
CA LEU A 570 7.21 -21.58 6.44
C LEU A 570 8.52 -21.85 7.15
N THR A 571 9.18 -22.93 6.76
CA THR A 571 10.46 -23.41 7.29
C THR A 571 11.44 -23.63 6.14
N MET A 572 12.70 -23.94 6.46
CA MET A 572 13.74 -24.26 5.45
C MET A 572 13.35 -25.39 4.48
N LYS A 573 12.39 -26.24 4.84
CA LYS A 573 11.91 -27.36 3.99
C LYS A 573 10.88 -26.93 2.96
N ASP A 574 10.29 -25.74 3.13
CA ASP A 574 9.23 -25.23 2.27
C ASP A 574 9.84 -24.37 1.17
N GLU A 575 9.68 -24.78 -0.10
CA GLU A 575 10.17 -23.99 -1.26
C GLU A 575 9.58 -22.58 -1.28
N LEU A 576 8.36 -22.40 -0.75
CA LEU A 576 7.71 -21.10 -0.62
C LEU A 576 8.50 -20.14 0.29
N LEU A 577 9.36 -20.63 1.20
CA LEU A 577 10.23 -19.76 2.00
C LEU A 577 11.29 -19.06 1.12
N LYS A 578 11.81 -19.71 0.07
CA LYS A 578 12.76 -19.09 -0.87
C LYS A 578 12.13 -17.90 -1.60
N LEU A 579 10.86 -18.04 -1.98
CA LEU A 579 10.06 -16.97 -2.57
C LEU A 579 9.70 -15.88 -1.56
N ALA A 580 9.35 -16.26 -0.32
CA ALA A 580 8.98 -15.31 0.74
C ALA A 580 10.14 -14.39 1.15
N ARG A 581 11.37 -14.91 1.11
CA ARG A 581 12.61 -14.13 1.25
C ARG A 581 12.79 -13.24 0.01
N CYS A 582 12.73 -11.92 0.20
CA CYS A 582 12.77 -10.93 -0.87
C CYS A 582 11.57 -10.98 -1.83
N SER A 583 10.35 -11.05 -1.29
CA SER A 583 9.10 -11.13 -2.06
C SER A 583 8.47 -9.78 -2.45
N LEU A 584 9.08 -8.64 -2.09
CA LEU A 584 8.48 -7.31 -2.23
C LEU A 584 7.09 -7.18 -1.60
N GLY A 585 6.76 -8.05 -0.64
CA GLY A 585 5.44 -8.14 -0.03
C GLY A 585 4.34 -8.66 -0.98
N ARG A 586 4.69 -9.28 -2.12
CA ARG A 586 3.71 -9.71 -3.14
C ARG A 586 2.96 -10.99 -2.82
N LEU A 587 3.58 -11.90 -2.07
CA LEU A 587 2.95 -13.18 -1.68
C LEU A 587 1.90 -13.00 -0.56
N GLY A 588 2.12 -12.01 0.30
CA GLY A 588 1.37 -11.85 1.52
C GLY A 588 2.08 -10.96 2.53
N VAL A 589 1.45 -10.79 3.68
CA VAL A 589 2.02 -10.03 4.79
C VAL A 589 2.82 -10.98 5.68
N VAL A 590 4.15 -10.86 5.65
CA VAL A 590 5.02 -11.54 6.63
C VAL A 590 4.75 -10.89 7.99
N VAL A 591 4.30 -11.67 8.97
CA VAL A 591 3.89 -11.17 10.30
C VAL A 591 4.90 -11.49 11.39
N GLU A 592 5.60 -12.62 11.27
CA GLU A 592 6.65 -13.07 12.18
C GLU A 592 7.81 -13.67 11.37
N VAL A 593 9.04 -13.51 11.87
CA VAL A 593 10.23 -14.08 11.27
C VAL A 593 11.14 -14.66 12.34
N THR A 594 11.73 -15.80 12.06
CA THR A 594 12.82 -16.38 12.83
C THR A 594 14.12 -16.14 12.05
N LEU A 595 15.05 -15.41 12.65
CA LEU A 595 16.35 -15.06 12.08
C LEU A 595 17.46 -15.87 12.77
N GLN A 596 18.44 -16.31 11.99
CA GLN A 596 19.73 -16.77 12.49
C GLN A 596 20.51 -15.58 13.06
N VAL A 597 21.04 -15.75 14.27
CA VAL A 597 21.89 -14.77 14.95
C VAL A 597 23.26 -15.39 15.24
N THR A 598 24.21 -14.55 15.63
CA THR A 598 25.57 -14.96 16.05
C THR A 598 25.90 -14.34 17.40
N SER A 599 26.90 -14.88 18.09
CA SER A 599 27.43 -14.25 19.31
C SER A 599 27.90 -12.84 19.01
N LEU A 600 27.71 -11.93 19.97
CA LEU A 600 28.13 -10.54 19.80
C LEU A 600 29.66 -10.44 19.70
N LYS A 601 30.15 -10.06 18.53
CA LYS A 601 31.58 -9.86 18.25
C LYS A 601 32.01 -8.41 18.46
N LYS A 602 33.31 -8.24 18.77
CA LYS A 602 34.01 -6.95 18.75
C LYS A 602 34.89 -6.90 17.51
N PHE A 603 35.03 -5.72 16.89
CA PHE A 603 35.79 -5.57 15.65
C PHE A 603 36.92 -4.55 15.77
N ALA A 604 38.05 -4.83 15.15
CA ALA A 604 39.10 -3.87 14.85
C ALA A 604 38.85 -3.26 13.46
N LYS A 605 39.13 -1.96 13.30
CA LYS A 605 38.99 -1.25 12.02
C LYS A 605 40.34 -1.09 11.34
N THR A 606 40.40 -1.43 10.07
CA THR A 606 41.53 -1.13 9.18
C THR A 606 41.06 -0.29 8.01
N GLU A 607 41.86 0.70 7.63
CA GLU A 607 41.64 1.52 6.43
C GLU A 607 42.77 1.25 5.43
N VAL A 608 42.39 0.92 4.20
CA VAL A 608 43.34 0.59 3.12
C VAL A 608 43.02 1.46 1.92
N ILE A 609 44.05 2.06 1.33
CA ILE A 609 43.90 2.76 0.04
C ILE A 609 44.06 1.73 -1.06
N VAL A 610 43.11 1.72 -2.00
CA VAL A 610 43.08 0.85 -3.16
C VAL A 610 43.00 1.69 -4.44
N SER A 611 43.50 1.16 -5.55
CA SER A 611 43.62 1.88 -6.82
C SER A 611 43.27 1.03 -8.05
N SER A 612 43.00 -0.26 -7.87
CA SER A 612 42.66 -1.18 -8.95
C SER A 612 41.62 -2.21 -8.51
N ALA A 613 40.92 -2.83 -9.46
CA ALA A 613 39.99 -3.93 -9.19
C ALA A 613 40.66 -5.09 -8.45
N LYS A 614 41.93 -5.40 -8.78
CA LYS A 614 42.71 -6.46 -8.11
C LYS A 614 42.96 -6.18 -6.64
N GLU A 615 43.24 -4.93 -6.27
CA GLU A 615 43.43 -4.53 -4.87
C GLU A 615 42.12 -4.56 -4.09
N ILE A 616 41.02 -4.15 -4.73
CA ILE A 616 39.66 -4.24 -4.15
C ILE A 616 39.26 -5.72 -3.92
N ASP A 617 39.51 -6.59 -4.90
CA ASP A 617 39.24 -8.03 -4.77
C ASP A 617 40.05 -8.66 -3.63
N ALA A 618 41.35 -8.34 -3.54
CA ALA A 618 42.20 -8.84 -2.48
C ALA A 618 41.75 -8.39 -1.08
N VAL A 619 41.45 -7.10 -0.91
CA VAL A 619 41.04 -6.55 0.40
C VAL A 619 39.64 -7.06 0.80
N SER A 620 38.71 -7.17 -0.14
CA SER A 620 37.35 -7.67 0.16
C SER A 620 37.32 -9.14 0.57
N LYS A 621 38.27 -9.96 0.08
CA LYS A 621 38.44 -11.37 0.47
C LYS A 621 39.19 -11.56 1.79
N ALA A 622 40.09 -10.63 2.13
CA ALA A 622 40.94 -10.73 3.32
C ALA A 622 40.18 -10.47 4.63
N HIS A 623 39.11 -9.67 4.58
CA HIS A 623 38.42 -9.17 5.77
C HIS A 623 36.99 -9.71 5.93
N GLU A 624 36.50 -9.83 7.17
CA GLU A 624 35.13 -10.30 7.46
C GLU A 624 34.07 -9.34 6.92
N HIS A 625 34.26 -8.04 7.18
CA HIS A 625 33.50 -6.96 6.55
C HIS A 625 34.43 -6.04 5.77
N CYS A 626 34.00 -5.62 4.58
CA CYS A 626 34.73 -4.67 3.76
C CYS A 626 33.74 -3.84 2.95
N TRP A 627 33.98 -2.54 2.78
CA TRP A 627 33.33 -1.73 1.75
C TRP A 627 34.30 -0.65 1.29
N VAL A 628 34.12 -0.14 0.06
CA VAL A 628 35.05 0.82 -0.54
C VAL A 628 34.30 2.09 -0.92
N HIS A 629 34.77 3.23 -0.43
CA HIS A 629 34.35 4.54 -0.96
C HIS A 629 35.27 4.92 -2.11
N TRP A 630 34.74 5.05 -3.32
CA TRP A 630 35.52 5.31 -4.53
C TRP A 630 35.41 6.78 -4.97
N VAL A 631 36.56 7.41 -5.26
CA VAL A 631 36.66 8.81 -5.69
C VAL A 631 37.81 8.96 -6.69
N GLY A 632 37.53 9.43 -7.90
CA GLY A 632 38.54 9.57 -8.95
C GLY A 632 39.19 8.23 -9.33
N ASP A 633 40.51 8.15 -9.11
CA ASP A 633 41.33 6.97 -9.43
C ASP A 633 41.61 6.06 -8.23
N ARG A 634 41.06 6.37 -7.05
CA ARG A 634 41.36 5.67 -5.80
C ARG A 634 40.10 5.37 -4.98
N GLY A 635 40.21 4.31 -4.18
CA GLY A 635 39.22 3.91 -3.21
C GLY A 635 39.78 3.91 -1.79
N PHE A 636 38.93 4.22 -0.83
CA PHE A 636 39.20 4.06 0.60
C PHE A 636 38.40 2.84 1.09
N ALA A 637 39.07 1.71 1.24
CA ALA A 637 38.49 0.49 1.78
C ALA A 637 38.46 0.58 3.32
N ILE A 638 37.27 0.39 3.89
CA ILE A 638 37.08 0.26 5.33
C ILE A 638 36.79 -1.21 5.62
N CYS A 639 37.62 -1.80 6.48
CA CYS A 639 37.60 -3.23 6.77
C CYS A 639 37.44 -3.48 8.27
N LEU A 640 36.69 -4.51 8.63
CA LEU A 640 36.46 -4.91 10.01
C LEU A 640 36.71 -6.42 10.17
N ASP A 641 37.50 -6.78 11.19
CA ASP A 641 37.75 -8.16 11.61
C ASP A 641 37.59 -8.31 13.12
N GLU A 642 37.25 -9.52 13.55
CA GLU A 642 37.09 -9.87 14.96
C GLU A 642 38.38 -9.62 15.78
N ALA A 643 38.24 -9.08 16.99
CA ALA A 643 39.36 -8.75 17.88
C ALA A 643 39.12 -9.18 19.34
N GLU A 644 40.16 -9.70 20.00
CA GLU A 644 40.06 -10.30 21.34
C GLU A 644 40.01 -9.26 22.48
N GLU A 645 40.89 -8.24 22.50
CA GLU A 645 40.80 -7.08 23.40
C GLU A 645 41.87 -6.02 23.05
N GLY A 646 41.54 -4.72 23.18
CA GLY A 646 42.54 -3.65 23.07
C GLY A 646 42.65 -2.91 21.73
N SER A 647 41.52 -2.52 21.11
CA SER A 647 41.38 -1.24 20.40
C SER A 647 39.88 -0.98 20.18
N ALA A 648 39.46 0.25 20.44
CA ALA A 648 38.17 0.56 21.03
C ALA A 648 36.99 0.60 20.04
N TYR A 649 36.08 -0.38 20.10
CA TYR A 649 34.66 -0.21 19.74
C TYR A 649 33.79 -1.21 20.53
N SER A 650 33.07 -0.76 21.57
CA SER A 650 32.19 -1.62 22.37
C SER A 650 30.86 -1.89 21.66
N GLY A 651 30.53 -3.17 21.49
CA GLY A 651 29.41 -3.72 20.70
C GLY A 651 27.97 -3.35 21.10
N ARG A 652 27.73 -2.26 21.83
CA ARG A 652 26.38 -1.65 21.89
C ARG A 652 26.04 -0.84 20.63
N ASN A 653 27.07 -0.47 19.86
CA ASN A 653 26.98 0.29 18.61
C ASN A 653 27.74 -0.49 17.53
N TRP A 654 27.09 -1.47 16.89
CA TRP A 654 27.65 -2.21 15.74
C TRP A 654 28.10 -1.26 14.59
N TYR A 655 27.57 -0.04 14.57
CA TYR A 655 28.19 1.14 13.96
C TYR A 655 28.42 2.21 15.04
N PRO A 656 29.67 2.50 15.47
CA PRO A 656 30.02 3.77 16.12
C PRO A 656 29.80 4.96 15.17
N PHE A 657 29.58 4.66 13.90
CA PHE A 657 29.55 5.60 12.82
C PHE A 657 28.21 6.29 12.61
N SER A 658 27.03 5.88 13.10
CA SER A 658 25.82 6.61 12.66
C SER A 658 25.84 8.10 13.03
N ALA A 659 26.25 8.46 14.24
CA ALA A 659 26.33 9.87 14.66
C ALA A 659 27.57 10.62 14.14
N GLN A 660 28.67 9.90 13.86
CA GLN A 660 29.93 10.50 13.39
C GLN A 660 30.04 10.53 11.86
N LEU A 661 29.50 9.54 11.15
CA LEU A 661 29.26 9.52 9.69
C LEU A 661 28.10 10.46 9.34
N GLU A 662 27.04 10.60 10.15
CA GLU A 662 26.09 11.73 9.99
C GLU A 662 26.83 13.07 10.08
N LYS A 663 27.72 13.23 11.06
CA LYS A 663 28.56 14.45 11.22
C LYS A 663 29.64 14.62 10.14
N GLU A 664 30.22 13.55 9.60
CA GLU A 664 31.25 13.58 8.56
C GLU A 664 30.64 13.71 7.16
N MET A 665 29.44 13.18 6.93
CA MET A 665 28.59 13.49 5.77
C MET A 665 28.13 14.96 5.82
N ASP A 666 27.85 15.49 7.02
CA ASP A 666 27.66 16.93 7.23
C ASP A 666 28.96 17.75 7.06
N GLY A 667 30.11 17.14 7.35
CA GLY A 667 31.39 17.83 7.48
C GLY A 667 32.31 17.80 6.26
N ARG A 668 32.08 16.91 5.28
CA ARG A 668 32.88 16.81 4.04
C ARG A 668 32.12 17.34 2.85
N ASN A 669 31.84 18.65 2.80
CA ASN A 669 31.41 19.40 1.61
C ASN A 669 30.46 18.64 0.66
N VAL A 670 29.49 17.91 1.20
CA VAL A 670 28.22 17.75 0.52
C VAL A 670 27.57 19.12 0.65
N VAL A 671 27.28 19.76 -0.48
CA VAL A 671 26.80 21.13 -0.51
C VAL A 671 25.42 21.20 0.18
N ARG A 672 25.38 21.32 1.51
CA ARG A 672 24.22 21.83 2.24
C ARG A 672 24.20 23.35 2.11
N ASN A 673 24.09 23.84 0.88
CA ASN A 673 23.67 25.21 0.67
C ASN A 673 22.19 25.30 1.06
N GLY A 674 21.92 26.15 2.04
CA GLY A 674 20.63 26.27 2.70
C GLY A 674 19.47 26.50 1.73
N SER A 675 18.80 25.41 1.36
CA SER A 675 17.41 25.35 0.92
C SER A 675 17.04 23.89 0.59
N GLY A 676 16.64 23.10 1.58
CA GLY A 676 15.87 21.84 1.38
C GLY A 676 16.33 20.88 0.25
N GLY A 677 17.63 20.54 0.17
CA GLY A 677 18.14 19.51 -0.76
C GLY A 677 17.83 18.08 -0.29
N ARG A 678 17.55 17.17 -1.23
CA ARG A 678 17.09 15.77 -1.01
C ARG A 678 18.16 14.79 -1.52
N ASN A 679 18.40 13.69 -0.81
CA ASN A 679 19.45 12.72 -1.14
C ASN A 679 18.84 11.42 -1.64
N TRP A 680 19.09 11.08 -2.90
CA TRP A 680 18.58 9.86 -3.52
C TRP A 680 19.67 8.79 -3.56
N THR A 681 19.26 7.52 -3.63
CA THR A 681 20.21 6.40 -3.75
C THR A 681 19.78 5.39 -4.80
N MET A 682 20.76 4.90 -5.56
CA MET A 682 20.64 3.84 -6.55
C MET A 682 21.64 2.73 -6.22
N GLN A 683 21.28 1.47 -6.49
CA GLN A 683 22.22 0.35 -6.36
C GLN A 683 21.95 -0.74 -7.38
N TYR A 684 23.05 -1.17 -8.01
CA TYR A 684 23.10 -2.37 -8.84
C TYR A 684 24.18 -3.30 -8.29
N SER A 685 23.90 -4.60 -8.34
CA SER A 685 24.82 -5.66 -7.98
C SER A 685 25.22 -6.43 -9.22
N VAL A 686 26.51 -6.75 -9.35
CA VAL A 686 27.07 -7.60 -10.40
C VAL A 686 27.97 -8.66 -9.75
N LYS A 687 28.34 -9.69 -10.51
CA LYS A 687 29.33 -10.67 -10.07
C LYS A 687 30.67 -10.00 -9.82
N LEU A 688 31.44 -10.54 -8.87
CA LEU A 688 32.73 -9.98 -8.48
C LEU A 688 33.74 -9.92 -9.65
N SER A 689 33.67 -10.82 -10.64
CA SER A 689 34.47 -10.77 -11.87
C SER A 689 34.28 -9.49 -12.68
N MET A 690 33.12 -8.84 -12.58
CA MET A 690 32.79 -7.63 -13.34
C MET A 690 33.33 -6.34 -12.69
N LEU A 691 34.15 -6.46 -11.65
CA LEU A 691 34.62 -5.31 -10.88
C LEU A 691 35.38 -4.28 -11.72
N GLU A 692 36.17 -4.71 -12.72
CA GLU A 692 36.87 -3.80 -13.63
C GLU A 692 35.90 -3.00 -14.51
N GLU A 693 34.87 -3.66 -15.06
CA GLU A 693 33.82 -3.02 -15.85
C GLU A 693 33.02 -2.02 -15.00
N LEU A 694 32.75 -2.38 -13.74
CA LEU A 694 32.08 -1.51 -12.78
C LEU A 694 32.89 -0.24 -12.46
N LEU A 695 34.22 -0.35 -12.31
CA LEU A 695 35.10 0.82 -12.16
C LEU A 695 35.11 1.70 -13.41
N GLN A 696 34.97 1.14 -14.61
CA GLN A 696 34.83 1.92 -15.84
C GLN A 696 33.50 2.68 -15.89
N VAL A 697 32.40 2.07 -15.43
CA VAL A 697 31.10 2.75 -15.28
C VAL A 697 31.25 3.94 -14.33
N ILE A 698 31.87 3.75 -13.16
CA ILE A 698 32.10 4.82 -12.19
C ILE A 698 32.84 5.99 -12.84
N LYS A 699 33.92 5.73 -13.60
CA LYS A 699 34.67 6.78 -14.31
C LYS A 699 33.83 7.54 -15.33
N ARG A 700 32.96 6.86 -16.08
CA ARG A 700 32.07 7.52 -17.05
C ARG A 700 31.04 8.40 -16.36
N VAL A 701 30.40 7.89 -15.30
CA VAL A 701 29.46 8.67 -14.49
C VAL A 701 30.15 9.88 -13.84
N GLU A 702 31.31 9.68 -13.22
CA GLU A 702 32.08 10.77 -12.60
C GLU A 702 32.44 11.86 -13.61
N LYS A 703 32.86 11.48 -14.82
CA LYS A 703 33.15 12.42 -15.91
C LYS A 703 31.90 13.23 -16.29
N THR A 704 30.79 12.56 -16.56
CA THR A 704 29.51 13.20 -16.91
C THR A 704 29.09 14.24 -15.86
N PHE A 705 29.14 13.87 -14.57
CA PHE A 705 28.73 14.78 -13.49
C PHE A 705 29.72 15.91 -13.27
N SER A 706 31.03 15.63 -13.41
CA SER A 706 32.06 16.66 -13.33
C SER A 706 31.91 17.69 -14.45
N ASP A 707 31.64 17.25 -15.69
CA ASP A 707 31.43 18.13 -16.84
C ASP A 707 30.18 19.01 -16.67
N LYS A 708 29.11 18.45 -16.07
CA LYS A 708 27.82 19.14 -15.93
C LYS A 708 27.71 20.03 -14.69
N TYR A 709 28.29 19.61 -13.57
CA TYR A 709 28.07 20.22 -12.26
C TYR A 709 29.35 20.60 -11.52
N ASN A 710 30.53 20.31 -12.08
CA ASN A 710 31.83 20.51 -11.42
C ASN A 710 31.89 19.80 -10.05
N THR A 711 31.21 18.65 -9.93
CA THR A 711 31.18 17.78 -8.76
C THR A 711 30.90 16.34 -9.19
N SER A 712 31.22 15.37 -8.34
CA SER A 712 31.01 13.93 -8.58
C SER A 712 30.15 13.34 -7.46
N PRO A 713 29.18 12.45 -7.76
CA PRO A 713 28.43 11.76 -6.74
C PRO A 713 29.33 10.80 -5.94
N PRO A 714 29.10 10.61 -4.63
CA PRO A 714 29.83 9.61 -3.86
C PRO A 714 29.43 8.17 -4.28
N PHE A 715 30.45 7.37 -4.58
CA PHE A 715 30.32 5.95 -4.92
C PHE A 715 30.75 5.07 -3.74
N GLU A 716 29.98 4.03 -3.45
CA GLU A 716 30.29 3.04 -2.42
C GLU A 716 30.11 1.62 -2.98
N LEU A 717 31.17 0.82 -2.95
CA LEU A 717 31.15 -0.59 -3.29
C LEU A 717 30.93 -1.42 -2.02
N LYS A 718 29.92 -2.29 -2.05
CA LYS A 718 29.65 -3.30 -1.01
C LYS A 718 29.79 -4.69 -1.59
N PHE A 719 30.12 -5.66 -0.74
CA PHE A 719 30.37 -7.04 -1.15
C PHE A 719 29.36 -7.97 -0.49
N LEU A 720 28.95 -9.01 -1.20
CA LEU A 720 27.92 -9.94 -0.76
C LEU A 720 28.31 -11.36 -1.13
N ARG A 721 28.01 -12.32 -0.26
CA ARG A 721 28.04 -13.74 -0.61
C ARG A 721 26.94 -14.03 -1.65
N SER A 722 27.22 -14.90 -2.63
CA SER A 722 26.15 -15.46 -3.48
C SER A 722 25.12 -16.22 -2.63
N SER A 723 23.87 -16.27 -3.09
CA SER A 723 22.78 -16.92 -2.34
C SER A 723 21.81 -17.65 -3.25
N ASP A 724 21.58 -18.93 -2.94
CA ASP A 724 20.53 -19.80 -3.49
C ASP A 724 19.25 -19.77 -2.62
N ARG A 725 19.28 -19.04 -1.49
CA ARG A 725 18.22 -19.05 -0.48
C ARG A 725 17.04 -18.16 -0.83
N THR A 726 17.18 -17.32 -1.83
CA THR A 726 16.21 -16.30 -2.27
C THR A 726 16.34 -16.13 -3.78
N ILE A 727 15.22 -15.85 -4.44
CA ILE A 727 15.16 -15.79 -5.91
C ILE A 727 15.35 -14.35 -6.43
N HIS A 728 15.03 -13.35 -5.62
CA HIS A 728 14.94 -11.95 -6.07
C HIS A 728 15.94 -11.01 -5.40
N ALA A 729 16.71 -11.45 -4.41
CA ALA A 729 17.67 -10.57 -3.76
C ALA A 729 18.81 -10.14 -4.71
N PRO A 730 19.50 -9.02 -4.46
CA PRO A 730 20.55 -8.52 -5.35
C PRO A 730 21.74 -9.49 -5.55
N ASN A 731 21.92 -10.46 -4.65
CA ASN A 731 22.98 -11.47 -4.65
C ASN A 731 22.48 -12.89 -4.99
N SER A 732 21.29 -13.01 -5.59
CA SER A 732 20.72 -14.33 -5.89
C SER A 732 21.36 -14.99 -7.10
N SER A 733 21.56 -16.30 -7.03
CA SER A 733 22.14 -17.14 -8.08
C SER A 733 21.41 -18.48 -8.15
N ASP A 734 21.30 -19.05 -9.36
CA ASP A 734 20.61 -20.31 -9.63
C ASP A 734 21.50 -21.56 -9.43
N GLU A 735 22.80 -21.37 -9.17
CA GLU A 735 23.80 -22.44 -8.98
C GLU A 735 24.60 -22.26 -7.67
N GLU A 736 25.42 -23.26 -7.29
CA GLU A 736 26.46 -23.15 -6.24
C GLU A 736 27.58 -22.18 -6.69
N ASP A 737 27.21 -20.93 -6.92
CA ASP A 737 28.11 -19.85 -7.27
C ASP A 737 28.91 -19.42 -6.03
N THR A 738 30.24 -19.54 -6.13
CA THR A 738 31.19 -19.21 -5.05
C THR A 738 31.90 -17.87 -5.28
N GLU A 739 31.63 -17.19 -6.40
CA GLU A 739 32.37 -16.01 -6.85
C GLU A 739 32.10 -14.76 -6.00
N GLY A 740 30.88 -14.66 -5.46
CA GLY A 740 30.43 -13.49 -4.69
C GLY A 740 30.05 -12.31 -5.59
N TRP A 741 29.43 -11.30 -4.97
CA TRP A 741 28.81 -10.17 -5.65
C TRP A 741 29.37 -8.85 -5.15
N VAL A 742 29.40 -7.85 -6.03
CA VAL A 742 29.71 -6.46 -5.70
C VAL A 742 28.52 -5.55 -6.04
N ALA A 743 28.07 -4.80 -5.05
CA ALA A 743 26.97 -3.85 -5.12
C ALA A 743 27.50 -2.42 -5.15
N LEU A 744 27.29 -1.71 -6.27
CA LEU A 744 27.63 -0.29 -6.42
C LEU A 744 26.47 0.58 -5.94
N ASN A 745 26.67 1.29 -4.83
CA ASN A 745 25.81 2.34 -4.33
C ASN A 745 26.25 3.70 -4.87
N VAL A 746 25.30 4.45 -5.41
CA VAL A 746 25.49 5.85 -5.80
C VAL A 746 24.56 6.71 -4.96
N TRP A 747 25.10 7.75 -4.31
CA TRP A 747 24.28 8.78 -3.67
C TRP A 747 24.30 10.05 -4.51
N TRP A 748 23.16 10.70 -4.66
CA TRP A 748 23.00 11.79 -5.62
C TRP A 748 22.04 12.85 -5.09
N GLU A 749 22.35 14.13 -5.31
CA GLU A 749 21.61 15.31 -4.84
C GLU A 749 21.17 16.25 -5.98
N CYS A 750 21.33 15.86 -7.26
CA CYS A 750 21.08 16.74 -8.43
C CYS A 750 19.63 16.66 -8.95
N PHE A 751 19.39 16.79 -10.28
CA PHE A 751 18.05 16.92 -10.88
C PHE A 751 17.51 15.59 -11.44
N GLU A 752 16.18 15.39 -11.44
CA GLU A 752 15.53 14.16 -11.91
C GLU A 752 15.93 13.77 -13.35
N GLU A 753 16.28 14.75 -14.18
CA GLU A 753 16.80 14.60 -15.55
C GLU A 753 18.13 13.83 -15.59
N ASP A 754 18.96 13.92 -14.54
CA ASP A 754 20.25 13.21 -14.42
C ASP A 754 20.08 11.71 -14.15
N LEU A 755 18.91 11.30 -13.66
CA LEU A 755 18.62 9.90 -13.38
C LEU A 755 18.65 9.07 -14.65
N LEU A 756 18.18 9.61 -15.79
CA LEU A 756 18.20 8.90 -17.07
C LEU A 756 19.63 8.58 -17.52
N GLU A 757 20.57 9.49 -17.28
CA GLU A 757 21.96 9.32 -17.67
C GLU A 757 22.69 8.33 -16.74
N LEU A 758 22.49 8.46 -15.42
CA LEU A 758 22.92 7.48 -14.42
C LEU A 758 22.37 6.07 -14.68
N LYS A 759 21.08 5.98 -15.04
CA LYS A 759 20.41 4.73 -15.40
C LYS A 759 21.09 4.06 -16.59
N ARG A 760 21.31 4.81 -17.68
CA ARG A 760 21.86 4.28 -18.92
C ARG A 760 23.24 3.65 -18.74
N GLU A 761 24.08 4.27 -17.92
CA GLU A 761 25.42 3.75 -17.61
C GLU A 761 25.40 2.50 -16.74
N MET A 762 24.47 2.43 -15.78
CA MET A 762 24.38 1.31 -14.82
C MET A 762 23.64 0.10 -15.41
N GLU A 763 22.59 0.32 -16.22
CA GLU A 763 21.81 -0.73 -16.90
C GLU A 763 22.55 -1.34 -18.10
N GLY A 764 23.61 -0.69 -18.59
CA GLY A 764 24.50 -1.23 -19.61
C GLY A 764 25.38 -2.40 -19.13
N LEU A 765 25.40 -2.68 -17.82
CA LEU A 765 26.10 -3.83 -17.24
C LEU A 765 25.29 -5.11 -17.44
N SER A 766 25.85 -6.04 -18.22
CA SER A 766 25.29 -7.39 -18.38
C SER A 766 25.14 -8.10 -17.04
N GLU A 767 24.09 -8.89 -16.85
CA GLU A 767 23.84 -9.67 -15.62
C GLU A 767 23.71 -8.84 -14.31
N SER A 768 23.46 -7.54 -14.41
CA SER A 768 23.23 -6.69 -13.22
C SER A 768 21.87 -6.94 -12.56
N ARG A 769 21.83 -6.91 -11.22
CA ARG A 769 20.61 -7.01 -10.41
C ARG A 769 20.37 -5.73 -9.62
N VAL A 770 19.13 -5.26 -9.59
CA VAL A 770 18.76 -4.05 -8.85
C VAL A 770 18.54 -4.33 -7.36
N HIS A 771 18.82 -3.34 -6.53
CA HIS A 771 18.33 -3.34 -5.16
C HIS A 771 16.91 -2.77 -5.11
N HIS A 772 15.92 -3.62 -4.83
CA HIS A 772 14.50 -3.24 -4.88
C HIS A 772 14.09 -2.11 -3.91
N GLY A 773 14.86 -1.91 -2.85
CA GLY A 773 14.66 -0.78 -1.91
C GLY A 773 15.13 0.59 -2.42
N LYS A 774 15.83 0.65 -3.57
CA LYS A 774 16.51 1.85 -4.08
C LYS A 774 16.02 2.20 -5.47
N TYR A 775 16.31 3.41 -5.93
CA TYR A 775 15.81 3.88 -7.21
C TYR A 775 16.41 3.05 -8.36
N HIS A 776 15.57 2.56 -9.28
CA HIS A 776 15.96 1.82 -10.48
C HIS A 776 14.88 1.91 -11.57
N ASN A 777 15.21 1.61 -12.83
CA ASN A 777 14.26 1.64 -13.94
C ASN A 777 13.86 0.26 -14.48
N MET A 778 14.06 -0.81 -13.71
CA MET A 778 13.37 -2.07 -13.99
C MET A 778 11.86 -1.95 -13.72
N ALA A 779 11.16 -1.09 -14.47
CA ALA A 779 9.92 -1.51 -15.08
C ALA A 779 10.28 -2.49 -16.22
N ALA A 780 9.33 -3.31 -16.65
CA ALA A 780 9.39 -3.85 -18.01
C ALA A 780 9.83 -2.73 -18.99
N PRO A 781 10.67 -3.03 -19.99
CA PRO A 781 11.47 -2.06 -20.75
C PRO A 781 10.72 -0.74 -21.02
N MET A 782 11.21 0.37 -20.45
CA MET A 782 10.63 1.69 -20.71
C MET A 782 10.93 2.15 -22.13
N MET A 783 9.84 2.47 -22.84
CA MET A 783 9.83 3.11 -24.14
C MET A 783 10.52 4.49 -24.18
N PRO A 784 11.02 4.92 -25.34
CA PRO A 784 11.48 6.29 -25.56
C PRO A 784 10.32 7.30 -25.47
N THR A 785 10.53 8.38 -24.71
CA THR A 785 9.58 9.49 -24.45
C THR A 785 9.51 10.56 -25.54
N THR A 786 9.98 10.30 -26.77
CA THR A 786 9.78 11.22 -27.89
C THR A 786 8.65 10.73 -28.79
N MET A 787 7.48 11.33 -28.63
CA MET A 787 6.40 11.23 -29.60
C MET A 787 6.87 11.67 -30.99
N PRO A 788 6.62 10.91 -32.06
CA PRO A 788 6.41 11.51 -33.37
C PRO A 788 5.02 12.13 -33.34
N THR A 789 4.95 13.45 -33.25
CA THR A 789 3.70 14.25 -33.26
C THR A 789 3.01 14.28 -34.64
N THR A 790 3.13 13.22 -35.43
CA THR A 790 2.49 13.11 -36.74
C THR A 790 1.88 11.73 -36.88
N MET A 791 0.57 11.64 -36.63
CA MET A 791 -0.24 10.64 -37.32
C MET A 791 -0.04 10.85 -38.83
N PRO A 792 0.11 9.80 -39.65
CA PRO A 792 0.14 9.95 -41.09
C PRO A 792 -1.16 10.58 -41.55
N THR A 793 -1.08 11.84 -41.99
CA THR A 793 -2.19 12.66 -42.47
C THR A 793 -2.61 12.24 -43.88
N THR A 794 -2.98 10.98 -44.08
CA THR A 794 -3.69 10.53 -45.29
C THR A 794 -4.49 9.26 -44.97
N MET A 795 -5.69 9.43 -44.42
CA MET A 795 -6.73 8.40 -44.59
C MET A 795 -7.17 8.43 -46.06
N PRO A 796 -7.31 7.28 -46.74
CA PRO A 796 -7.86 7.24 -48.08
C PRO A 796 -9.27 7.83 -48.08
N THR A 797 -9.43 8.96 -48.76
CA THR A 797 -10.70 9.67 -48.93
C THR A 797 -11.59 8.92 -49.91
N THR A 798 -12.18 7.80 -49.49
CA THR A 798 -13.44 7.22 -50.03
C THR A 798 -13.89 6.11 -49.08
N MET A 799 -14.86 6.41 -48.21
CA MET A 799 -15.50 5.41 -47.35
C MET A 799 -16.40 4.51 -48.20
N PRO A 800 -16.19 3.18 -48.23
CA PRO A 800 -17.16 2.24 -48.77
C PRO A 800 -18.41 2.20 -47.88
N THR A 801 -19.56 1.92 -48.49
CA THR A 801 -20.91 2.20 -47.99
C THR A 801 -21.48 1.25 -46.93
N THR A 802 -20.71 0.31 -46.37
CA THR A 802 -21.08 -0.48 -45.17
C THR A 802 -19.82 -1.01 -44.47
N THR A 803 -19.67 -0.76 -43.16
CA THR A 803 -18.57 -1.30 -42.34
C THR A 803 -18.78 -2.80 -42.10
N PRO A 804 -17.79 -3.69 -42.34
CA PRO A 804 -17.93 -5.12 -42.05
C PRO A 804 -18.08 -5.35 -40.54
N THR A 805 -18.68 -6.47 -40.16
CA THR A 805 -18.85 -6.81 -38.74
C THR A 805 -17.54 -7.26 -38.12
N ILE A 806 -16.74 -8.06 -38.83
CA ILE A 806 -15.47 -8.59 -38.34
C ILE A 806 -14.35 -8.46 -39.38
N SER A 807 -13.17 -8.07 -38.92
CA SER A 807 -11.91 -8.20 -39.66
C SER A 807 -11.06 -9.31 -39.05
N VAL A 808 -10.57 -10.22 -39.88
CA VAL A 808 -9.67 -11.31 -39.48
C VAL A 808 -8.29 -11.07 -40.08
N ILE A 809 -7.24 -11.05 -39.25
CA ILE A 809 -5.85 -10.89 -39.68
C ILE A 809 -5.21 -12.27 -39.86
N LEU A 810 -4.55 -12.49 -41.01
CA LEU A 810 -3.86 -13.74 -41.33
C LEU A 810 -2.44 -13.47 -41.88
N PRO A 811 -1.40 -13.53 -41.03
CA PRO A 811 -0.01 -13.45 -41.50
C PRO A 811 0.42 -14.78 -42.15
N VAL A 812 1.17 -14.71 -43.26
CA VAL A 812 1.60 -15.89 -44.02
C VAL A 812 3.12 -15.95 -44.10
N TYR A 813 3.71 -17.06 -43.66
CA TYR A 813 5.12 -17.38 -43.90
C TYR A 813 5.30 -18.89 -44.05
N ASN A 814 5.69 -19.34 -45.23
CA ASN A 814 5.98 -20.75 -45.55
C ASN A 814 4.89 -21.74 -45.10
N ALA A 815 3.63 -21.48 -45.48
CA ALA A 815 2.47 -22.23 -45.04
C ALA A 815 1.68 -22.90 -46.19
N LEU A 816 2.26 -23.03 -47.38
CA LEU A 816 1.56 -23.49 -48.59
C LEU A 816 0.76 -24.80 -48.41
N PRO A 817 1.22 -25.83 -47.66
CA PRO A 817 0.45 -27.06 -47.48
C PRO A 817 -0.92 -26.88 -46.81
N TYR A 818 -1.11 -25.80 -46.05
CA TYR A 818 -2.29 -25.58 -45.21
C TYR A 818 -3.03 -24.28 -45.54
N LEU A 819 -2.36 -23.33 -46.21
CA LEU A 819 -2.85 -21.99 -46.50
C LEU A 819 -4.22 -21.99 -47.19
N ALA A 820 -4.44 -22.90 -48.14
CA ALA A 820 -5.70 -22.97 -48.88
C ALA A 820 -6.89 -23.26 -47.96
N LEU A 821 -6.74 -24.18 -47.00
CA LEU A 821 -7.77 -24.48 -46.02
C LEU A 821 -7.98 -23.33 -45.04
N ALA A 822 -6.89 -22.77 -44.48
CA ALA A 822 -6.99 -21.67 -43.51
C ALA A 822 -7.73 -20.45 -44.11
N VAL A 823 -7.42 -20.10 -45.37
CA VAL A 823 -8.10 -19.02 -46.09
C VAL A 823 -9.55 -19.37 -46.40
N GLN A 824 -9.82 -20.60 -46.85
CA GLN A 824 -11.18 -21.08 -47.11
C GLN A 824 -12.06 -21.07 -45.85
N ASP A 825 -11.54 -21.56 -44.72
CA ASP A 825 -12.25 -21.64 -43.44
C ASP A 825 -12.68 -20.27 -42.90
N VAL A 826 -11.92 -19.22 -43.20
CA VAL A 826 -12.29 -17.84 -42.85
C VAL A 826 -13.30 -17.29 -43.86
N LEU A 827 -13.03 -17.39 -45.16
CA LEU A 827 -13.84 -16.74 -46.20
C LEU A 827 -15.19 -17.42 -46.47
N LYS A 828 -15.36 -18.70 -46.08
CA LYS A 828 -16.65 -19.40 -46.19
C LYS A 828 -17.64 -19.05 -45.07
N GLN A 829 -17.19 -18.33 -44.03
CA GLN A 829 -18.02 -18.03 -42.85
C GLN A 829 -19.07 -16.97 -43.16
N GLU A 830 -20.33 -17.24 -42.80
CA GLU A 830 -21.42 -16.28 -42.92
C GLU A 830 -21.63 -15.51 -41.61
N VAL A 831 -21.21 -14.25 -41.58
CA VAL A 831 -21.39 -13.35 -40.43
C VAL A 831 -22.32 -12.20 -40.81
N GLY A 832 -23.33 -11.93 -39.96
CA GLY A 832 -24.26 -10.82 -40.19
C GLY A 832 -23.52 -9.49 -40.28
N GLY A 833 -23.72 -8.73 -41.36
CA GLY A 833 -23.00 -7.48 -41.67
C GLY A 833 -21.66 -7.64 -42.39
N GLY A 834 -21.22 -8.87 -42.66
CA GLY A 834 -20.06 -9.19 -43.52
C GLY A 834 -18.76 -9.41 -42.76
N LEU A 835 -17.82 -10.08 -43.43
CA LEU A 835 -16.49 -10.46 -42.93
C LEU A 835 -15.43 -9.97 -43.90
N GLU A 836 -14.31 -9.46 -43.41
CA GLU A 836 -13.12 -9.26 -44.24
C GLU A 836 -11.92 -10.03 -43.69
N LEU A 837 -11.19 -10.69 -44.60
CA LEU A 837 -9.91 -11.32 -44.33
C LEU A 837 -8.79 -10.41 -44.81
N VAL A 838 -7.94 -9.95 -43.91
CA VAL A 838 -6.76 -9.14 -44.22
C VAL A 838 -5.52 -10.01 -44.07
N LEU A 839 -4.91 -10.37 -45.20
CA LEU A 839 -3.74 -11.24 -45.21
C LEU A 839 -2.51 -10.55 -45.82
N SER A 840 -1.33 -10.94 -45.36
CA SER A 840 -0.05 -10.45 -45.89
C SER A 840 1.02 -11.55 -45.83
N ASP A 841 1.74 -11.72 -46.93
CA ASP A 841 2.89 -12.62 -47.02
C ASP A 841 4.13 -11.94 -46.43
N ASP A 842 4.89 -12.66 -45.61
CA ASP A 842 6.11 -12.20 -44.96
C ASP A 842 7.38 -12.78 -45.60
N GLY A 843 7.44 -12.76 -46.93
CA GLY A 843 8.61 -13.23 -47.67
C GLY A 843 8.71 -14.76 -47.73
N SER A 844 7.58 -15.45 -47.95
CA SER A 844 7.58 -16.90 -48.12
C SER A 844 8.40 -17.34 -49.33
N THR A 845 9.01 -18.51 -49.23
CA THR A 845 9.86 -19.13 -50.26
C THR A 845 9.30 -20.47 -50.75
N ASP A 846 8.18 -20.93 -50.20
CA ASP A 846 7.58 -22.24 -50.48
C ASP A 846 6.48 -22.24 -51.56
N GLY A 847 6.17 -21.07 -52.13
CA GLY A 847 5.08 -20.88 -53.11
C GLY A 847 3.81 -20.25 -52.53
N SER A 848 3.75 -19.95 -51.23
CA SER A 848 2.58 -19.31 -50.58
C SER A 848 2.19 -17.98 -51.23
N PHE A 849 3.18 -17.14 -51.56
CA PHE A 849 2.95 -15.84 -52.20
C PHE A 849 2.32 -15.98 -53.59
N GLU A 850 2.86 -16.89 -54.39
CA GLU A 850 2.39 -17.17 -55.74
C GLU A 850 0.95 -17.72 -55.72
N TRP A 851 0.63 -18.56 -54.73
CA TRP A 851 -0.73 -19.06 -54.50
C TRP A 851 -1.71 -17.94 -54.13
N ILE A 852 -1.31 -16.96 -53.30
CA ILE A 852 -2.15 -15.79 -52.97
C ILE A 852 -2.46 -14.96 -54.22
N LEU A 853 -1.48 -14.78 -55.12
CA LEU A 853 -1.70 -14.09 -56.39
C LEU A 853 -2.67 -14.85 -57.29
N GLU A 854 -2.55 -16.18 -57.36
CA GLU A 854 -3.49 -17.04 -58.09
C GLU A 854 -4.91 -16.91 -57.52
N LEU A 855 -5.05 -16.87 -56.19
CA LEU A 855 -6.33 -16.63 -55.52
C LEU A 855 -6.94 -15.28 -55.93
N CYS A 856 -6.18 -14.19 -55.96
CA CYS A 856 -6.70 -12.90 -56.43
C CYS A 856 -7.22 -12.96 -57.88
N GLU A 857 -6.55 -13.70 -58.77
CA GLU A 857 -7.02 -13.89 -60.15
C GLU A 857 -8.28 -14.76 -60.22
N GLU A 858 -8.38 -15.82 -59.42
CA GLU A 858 -9.58 -16.66 -59.34
C GLU A 858 -10.77 -15.90 -58.71
N MET A 859 -10.52 -15.07 -57.69
CA MET A 859 -11.50 -14.15 -57.09
C MET A 859 -12.09 -13.21 -58.16
N LYS A 860 -11.22 -12.64 -58.98
CA LYS A 860 -11.61 -11.79 -60.12
C LYS A 860 -12.44 -12.55 -61.15
N ARG A 861 -12.04 -13.78 -61.50
CA ARG A 861 -12.80 -14.64 -62.44
C ARG A 861 -14.17 -15.02 -61.90
N ALA A 862 -14.27 -15.29 -60.60
CA ALA A 862 -15.51 -15.65 -59.92
C ALA A 862 -16.39 -14.44 -59.56
N GLY A 863 -15.93 -13.21 -59.81
CA GLY A 863 -16.68 -11.98 -59.49
C GLY A 863 -16.85 -11.75 -57.98
N ARG A 864 -15.88 -12.19 -57.16
CA ARG A 864 -15.84 -11.99 -55.71
C ARG A 864 -15.16 -10.69 -55.33
N ASP A 865 -15.52 -10.11 -54.19
CA ASP A 865 -14.92 -8.85 -53.71
C ASP A 865 -13.51 -9.09 -53.14
N PHE A 866 -12.52 -8.42 -53.71
CA PHE A 866 -11.16 -8.43 -53.23
C PHE A 866 -10.48 -7.07 -53.45
N GLU A 867 -9.49 -6.78 -52.61
CA GLU A 867 -8.69 -5.55 -52.65
C GLU A 867 -7.22 -5.92 -52.51
N VAL A 868 -6.35 -5.36 -53.35
CA VAL A 868 -4.90 -5.51 -53.23
C VAL A 868 -4.34 -4.15 -52.85
N VAL A 869 -3.61 -4.09 -51.73
CA VAL A 869 -3.01 -2.87 -51.22
C VAL A 869 -1.49 -3.03 -51.21
N GLU A 870 -0.78 -2.12 -51.88
CA GLU A 870 0.68 -2.11 -51.89
C GLU A 870 1.24 -1.25 -50.74
N VAL A 871 2.23 -1.77 -50.02
CA VAL A 871 2.91 -1.05 -48.94
C VAL A 871 4.43 -0.98 -49.14
N ASP A 872 5.02 0.10 -48.65
CA ASP A 872 6.44 0.42 -48.75
C ASP A 872 7.01 0.69 -47.34
N ASP A 873 7.74 -0.28 -46.80
CA ASP A 873 8.06 -0.33 -45.37
C ASP A 873 9.49 0.20 -45.06
N GLY A 874 9.99 1.14 -45.87
CA GLY A 874 11.17 1.96 -45.56
C GLY A 874 12.50 1.21 -45.37
N GLY A 875 12.72 0.07 -46.03
CA GLY A 875 14.02 -0.63 -45.99
C GLY A 875 15.08 0.14 -46.77
N GLY A 876 16.23 0.42 -46.13
CA GLY A 876 17.42 0.93 -46.82
C GLY A 876 17.90 -0.01 -47.94
N GLU A 877 18.69 0.52 -48.86
CA GLU A 877 19.34 -0.24 -49.94
C GLU A 877 20.25 -1.34 -49.35
N GLU A 878 19.70 -2.52 -49.11
CA GLU A 878 20.49 -3.74 -49.01
C GLU A 878 20.48 -4.46 -50.35
N ASN A 879 21.69 -4.71 -50.84
CA ASN A 879 21.98 -5.24 -52.16
C ASN A 879 21.34 -6.64 -52.34
N PRO A 880 20.36 -6.82 -53.25
CA PRO A 880 19.65 -8.10 -53.46
C PRO A 880 20.57 -9.27 -53.84
N SER A 881 21.80 -8.98 -54.25
CA SER A 881 22.79 -9.97 -54.66
C SER A 881 23.50 -10.71 -53.52
N LYS A 882 23.38 -10.26 -52.25
CA LYS A 882 24.02 -10.95 -51.10
C LYS A 882 23.19 -12.09 -50.47
N LEU A 883 21.90 -12.21 -50.81
CA LEU A 883 21.05 -13.34 -50.36
C LEU A 883 21.03 -14.52 -51.34
N LEU A 884 21.68 -14.38 -52.50
CA LEU A 884 21.70 -15.40 -53.57
C LEU A 884 23.02 -16.21 -53.64
N GLU A 885 24.04 -15.91 -52.84
CA GLU A 885 25.36 -16.56 -52.93
C GLU A 885 25.66 -17.61 -51.84
N THR A 886 24.70 -17.99 -50.99
CA THR A 886 24.86 -19.14 -50.08
C THR A 886 23.67 -20.07 -50.15
N ARG A 887 23.54 -20.80 -51.27
CA ARG A 887 23.00 -22.16 -51.37
C ARG A 887 22.98 -22.61 -52.84
N GLU A 888 24.17 -22.82 -53.40
CA GLU A 888 24.29 -23.85 -54.44
C GLU A 888 24.07 -25.21 -53.76
N GLY A 889 23.03 -25.93 -54.18
CA GLY A 889 22.95 -27.39 -54.00
C GLY A 889 22.64 -27.93 -52.60
N ALA A 890 21.56 -27.48 -51.96
CA ALA A 890 20.91 -28.26 -50.89
C ALA A 890 19.48 -28.62 -51.32
N ASP A 891 19.25 -29.92 -51.48
CA ASP A 891 18.02 -30.57 -51.95
C ASP A 891 16.71 -29.89 -51.52
N ILE A 892 15.97 -29.35 -52.51
CA ILE A 892 14.55 -29.00 -52.42
C ILE A 892 13.69 -30.29 -52.45
N LYS A 893 14.09 -31.32 -51.70
CA LYS A 893 13.41 -32.63 -51.69
C LYS A 893 13.42 -33.40 -50.37
N ALA A 894 13.86 -32.80 -49.26
CA ALA A 894 13.86 -33.48 -47.97
C ALA A 894 13.37 -32.55 -46.85
N ASP A 895 12.04 -32.53 -46.66
CA ASP A 895 11.36 -32.38 -45.36
C ASP A 895 9.82 -32.27 -45.51
N VAL A 896 9.28 -32.46 -46.73
CA VAL A 896 7.85 -32.73 -46.94
C VAL A 896 7.45 -34.17 -46.53
N ASP A 897 8.42 -35.04 -46.23
CA ASP A 897 8.21 -36.47 -46.02
C ASP A 897 8.61 -36.95 -44.62
N LYS A 898 7.95 -36.50 -43.54
CA LYS A 898 7.73 -37.28 -42.30
C LYS A 898 6.46 -36.84 -41.56
N GLY A 899 5.30 -37.14 -42.13
CA GLY A 899 4.08 -37.38 -41.33
C GLY A 899 2.93 -36.37 -41.40
N ALA A 900 2.96 -35.37 -42.29
CA ALA A 900 1.76 -34.56 -42.54
C ALA A 900 0.86 -35.31 -43.55
N PRO A 901 -0.36 -35.76 -43.18
CA PRO A 901 -1.29 -36.31 -44.15
C PRO A 901 -1.56 -35.26 -45.22
N CYS A 902 -1.43 -35.67 -46.48
CA CYS A 902 -1.74 -34.86 -47.65
C CYS A 902 -3.20 -34.42 -47.55
N VAL A 903 -3.41 -33.17 -47.12
CA VAL A 903 -4.73 -32.53 -47.19
C VAL A 903 -5.16 -32.56 -48.65
N GLU A 904 -6.43 -32.89 -48.92
CA GLU A 904 -7.00 -32.78 -50.27
C GLU A 904 -6.60 -31.43 -50.89
N LYS A 905 -6.14 -31.44 -52.15
CA LYS A 905 -5.64 -30.24 -52.83
C LYS A 905 -6.78 -29.26 -53.09
N VAL A 906 -7.16 -28.47 -52.09
CA VAL A 906 -8.03 -27.31 -52.26
C VAL A 906 -7.27 -26.29 -53.10
N THR A 907 -7.74 -26.05 -54.31
CA THR A 907 -7.11 -25.10 -55.24
C THR A 907 -7.58 -23.67 -54.95
N ALA A 908 -6.82 -22.66 -55.42
CA ALA A 908 -7.26 -21.25 -55.35
C ALA A 908 -8.64 -21.03 -55.98
N LYS A 909 -8.96 -21.80 -57.02
CA LYS A 909 -10.28 -21.81 -57.67
C LYS A 909 -11.37 -22.38 -56.77
N ASP A 910 -11.10 -23.46 -56.06
CA ASP A 910 -12.05 -24.06 -55.11
C ASP A 910 -12.35 -23.08 -53.97
N VAL A 911 -11.30 -22.41 -53.45
CA VAL A 911 -11.46 -21.34 -52.45
C VAL A 911 -12.36 -20.25 -53.01
N ALA A 912 -12.04 -19.63 -54.15
CA ALA A 912 -12.82 -18.54 -54.74
C ALA A 912 -14.31 -18.87 -54.97
N ASN A 913 -14.62 -20.13 -55.30
CA ASN A 913 -15.99 -20.61 -55.47
C ASN A 913 -16.75 -20.77 -54.15
N SER A 914 -16.06 -21.13 -53.07
CA SER A 914 -16.64 -21.40 -51.74
C SER A 914 -16.91 -20.17 -50.86
N ILE A 915 -16.50 -18.98 -51.29
CA ILE A 915 -16.56 -17.75 -50.48
C ILE A 915 -18.01 -17.29 -50.25
N ALA A 916 -18.30 -16.92 -49.00
CA ALA A 916 -19.58 -16.35 -48.60
C ALA A 916 -19.86 -15.02 -49.33
N ARG A 917 -21.12 -14.72 -49.64
CA ARG A 917 -21.48 -13.55 -50.48
C ARG A 917 -21.03 -12.21 -49.89
N ASN A 918 -20.96 -12.09 -48.57
CA ASN A 918 -20.61 -10.87 -47.86
C ASN A 918 -19.18 -10.92 -47.27
N ALA A 919 -18.35 -11.85 -47.75
CA ALA A 919 -16.95 -11.94 -47.38
C ALA A 919 -16.06 -11.22 -48.40
N LYS A 920 -15.05 -10.50 -47.91
CA LYS A 920 -14.08 -9.74 -48.71
C LYS A 920 -12.65 -10.18 -48.39
N LEU A 921 -11.81 -10.29 -49.42
CA LEU A 921 -10.36 -10.48 -49.25
C LEU A 921 -9.62 -9.14 -49.39
N ILE A 922 -8.73 -8.82 -48.45
CA ILE A 922 -7.76 -7.72 -48.55
C ILE A 922 -6.35 -8.32 -48.51
N PHE A 923 -5.65 -8.27 -49.64
CA PHE A 923 -4.26 -8.68 -49.73
C PHE A 923 -3.33 -7.47 -49.58
N VAL A 924 -2.57 -7.45 -48.49
CA VAL A 924 -1.56 -6.42 -48.22
C VAL A 924 -0.21 -6.89 -48.75
N ARG A 925 0.16 -6.39 -49.93
CA ARG A 925 1.34 -6.79 -50.69
C ARG A 925 2.54 -5.92 -50.35
N GLN A 926 3.62 -6.54 -49.88
CA GLN A 926 4.91 -5.87 -49.67
C GLN A 926 5.62 -5.63 -51.00
N LYS A 927 6.19 -4.44 -51.20
CA LYS A 927 7.10 -4.18 -52.34
C LYS A 927 8.42 -4.95 -52.23
N VAL A 928 8.94 -5.09 -51.01
CA VAL A 928 10.17 -5.85 -50.72
C VAL A 928 9.79 -7.12 -49.96
N ARG A 929 10.03 -8.29 -50.57
CA ARG A 929 9.77 -9.61 -49.96
C ARG A 929 10.90 -9.97 -49.00
N ALA A 930 10.80 -9.54 -47.75
CA ALA A 930 11.71 -9.93 -46.69
C ALA A 930 10.92 -10.40 -45.48
N ASN A 931 11.35 -11.49 -44.84
CA ASN A 931 10.80 -11.94 -43.57
C ASN A 931 11.17 -10.93 -42.48
N ARG A 932 10.15 -10.31 -41.89
CA ARG A 932 10.28 -9.32 -40.82
C ARG A 932 9.68 -9.83 -39.50
N GLY A 933 9.05 -11.00 -39.52
CA GLY A 933 8.42 -11.65 -38.38
C GLY A 933 6.92 -11.39 -38.30
N GLN A 934 6.19 -12.38 -37.77
CA GLN A 934 4.73 -12.43 -37.68
C GLN A 934 4.11 -11.16 -37.05
N GLY A 935 4.72 -10.60 -35.99
CA GLY A 935 4.21 -9.38 -35.35
C GLY A 935 4.19 -8.18 -36.29
N LYS A 936 5.26 -7.95 -37.07
CA LYS A 936 5.32 -6.85 -38.03
C LYS A 936 4.28 -7.01 -39.14
N THR A 937 4.10 -8.25 -39.61
CA THR A 937 3.05 -8.60 -40.58
C THR A 937 1.65 -8.31 -40.03
N GLN A 938 1.36 -8.70 -38.78
CA GLN A 938 0.07 -8.43 -38.13
C GLN A 938 -0.20 -6.93 -37.96
N THR A 939 0.80 -6.13 -37.55
CA THR A 939 0.66 -4.66 -37.43
C THR A 939 0.27 -4.03 -38.76
N ARG A 940 0.93 -4.47 -39.83
CA ARG A 940 0.68 -3.98 -41.17
C ARG A 940 -0.76 -4.30 -41.60
N CYS A 941 -1.21 -5.54 -41.40
CA CYS A 941 -2.59 -5.93 -41.69
C CYS A 941 -3.61 -5.12 -40.87
N LEU A 942 -3.33 -4.85 -39.59
CA LEU A 942 -4.22 -4.11 -38.71
C LEU A 942 -4.61 -2.73 -39.24
N GLN A 943 -3.71 -2.05 -39.97
CA GLN A 943 -3.95 -0.73 -40.55
C GLN A 943 -5.09 -0.73 -41.60
N PHE A 944 -5.36 -1.89 -42.21
CA PHE A 944 -6.36 -2.05 -43.25
C PHE A 944 -7.66 -2.69 -42.76
N CYS A 945 -7.71 -3.06 -41.47
CA CYS A 945 -8.91 -3.62 -40.86
C CYS A 945 -9.98 -2.54 -40.63
N ARG A 946 -11.23 -2.87 -40.93
CA ARG A 946 -12.40 -1.99 -40.92
C ARG A 946 -13.50 -2.47 -39.97
N GLY A 947 -13.46 -3.72 -39.52
CA GLY A 947 -14.51 -4.39 -38.75
C GLY A 947 -14.81 -3.78 -37.38
N LYS A 948 -16.04 -3.98 -36.88
CA LYS A 948 -16.43 -3.70 -35.48
C LYS A 948 -15.66 -4.60 -34.52
N TYR A 949 -15.52 -5.88 -34.90
CA TYR A 949 -14.76 -6.90 -34.17
C TYR A 949 -13.49 -7.29 -34.93
N MET A 950 -12.52 -7.78 -34.18
CA MET A 950 -11.20 -8.18 -34.64
C MET A 950 -10.95 -9.64 -34.27
N GLY A 951 -10.42 -10.41 -35.20
CA GLY A 951 -9.97 -11.78 -34.99
C GLY A 951 -8.62 -12.04 -35.64
N PHE A 952 -8.00 -13.16 -35.27
CA PHE A 952 -6.73 -13.62 -35.83
C PHE A 952 -6.88 -15.06 -36.35
N MET A 953 -6.09 -15.40 -37.35
CA MET A 953 -5.97 -16.74 -37.90
C MET A 953 -4.50 -17.03 -38.22
N GLU A 954 -4.03 -18.25 -37.94
CA GLU A 954 -2.72 -18.71 -38.41
C GLU A 954 -2.88 -19.49 -39.72
N ALA A 955 -1.88 -19.39 -40.59
CA ALA A 955 -1.94 -19.92 -41.96
C ALA A 955 -1.94 -21.46 -42.02
N ASP A 956 -1.67 -22.13 -40.91
CA ASP A 956 -1.68 -23.59 -40.77
C ASP A 956 -2.79 -24.14 -39.87
N ASP A 957 -3.61 -23.30 -39.25
CA ASP A 957 -4.72 -23.72 -38.39
C ASP A 957 -6.04 -23.89 -39.17
N GLU A 958 -7.05 -24.51 -38.53
CA GLU A 958 -8.39 -24.71 -39.12
C GLU A 958 -9.48 -24.17 -38.18
N ARG A 959 -10.65 -23.83 -38.72
CA ARG A 959 -11.78 -23.35 -37.92
C ARG A 959 -13.11 -23.96 -38.37
N ASP A 960 -13.89 -24.42 -37.39
CA ASP A 960 -15.22 -24.96 -37.64
C ASP A 960 -16.15 -23.90 -38.29
N GLU A 961 -17.03 -24.36 -39.19
CA GLU A 961 -18.02 -23.52 -39.87
C GLU A 961 -18.99 -22.87 -38.86
N GLY A 962 -19.38 -21.61 -39.11
CA GLY A 962 -20.29 -20.85 -38.26
C GLY A 962 -19.66 -20.26 -36.99
N ASN A 963 -18.42 -20.63 -36.64
CA ASN A 963 -17.82 -20.25 -35.38
C ASN A 963 -17.66 -18.73 -35.19
N TYR A 964 -17.36 -17.96 -36.24
CA TYR A 964 -17.30 -16.49 -36.09
C TYR A 964 -18.67 -15.88 -35.80
N ALA A 965 -19.75 -16.44 -36.37
CA ALA A 965 -21.10 -15.96 -36.11
C ALA A 965 -21.51 -16.21 -34.65
N GLU A 966 -21.22 -17.39 -34.10
CA GLU A 966 -21.48 -17.72 -32.69
C GLU A 966 -20.71 -16.79 -31.73
N LEU A 967 -19.44 -16.49 -32.04
CA LEU A 967 -18.63 -15.59 -31.21
C LEU A 967 -19.13 -14.14 -31.27
N VAL A 968 -19.54 -13.68 -32.45
CA VAL A 968 -20.16 -12.35 -32.62
C VAL A 968 -21.49 -12.30 -31.88
N GLU A 969 -22.33 -13.32 -31.99
CA GLU A 969 -23.59 -13.42 -31.26
C GLU A 969 -23.37 -13.33 -29.74
N LEU A 970 -22.35 -14.02 -29.20
CA LEU A 970 -22.01 -13.91 -27.79
C LEU A 970 -21.62 -12.47 -27.39
N LEU A 971 -20.80 -11.78 -28.20
CA LEU A 971 -20.40 -10.38 -27.94
C LEU A 971 -21.57 -9.39 -28.02
N GLU A 972 -22.53 -9.62 -28.92
CA GLU A 972 -23.74 -8.80 -29.06
C GLU A 972 -24.75 -9.08 -27.94
N LEU A 973 -25.00 -10.34 -27.60
CA LEU A 973 -25.91 -10.73 -26.49
C LEU A 973 -25.44 -10.21 -25.14
N ARG A 974 -24.12 -10.06 -24.98
CA ARG A 974 -23.47 -9.62 -23.74
C ARG A 974 -22.80 -8.25 -23.92
N GLU A 975 -23.41 -7.40 -24.75
CA GLU A 975 -22.92 -6.05 -25.00
C GLU A 975 -22.82 -5.24 -23.69
N GLY A 976 -21.65 -4.61 -23.47
CA GLY A 976 -21.35 -3.90 -22.22
C GLY A 976 -21.00 -4.81 -21.04
N GLU A 977 -21.08 -6.14 -21.18
CA GLU A 977 -20.68 -7.11 -20.15
C GLU A 977 -19.36 -7.82 -20.47
N ILE A 978 -19.07 -8.06 -21.75
CA ILE A 978 -17.81 -8.65 -22.20
C ILE A 978 -17.21 -7.86 -23.37
N ASP A 979 -15.89 -7.94 -23.47
CA ASP A 979 -15.05 -7.19 -24.40
C ASP A 979 -14.38 -8.11 -25.44
N ALA A 980 -14.31 -9.41 -25.13
CA ALA A 980 -13.83 -10.48 -26.01
C ALA A 980 -14.66 -11.77 -25.82
N ALA A 981 -14.73 -12.58 -26.88
CA ALA A 981 -15.35 -13.90 -26.89
C ALA A 981 -14.36 -14.94 -27.45
N CYS A 982 -14.26 -16.08 -26.78
CA CYS A 982 -13.39 -17.19 -27.16
C CYS A 982 -14.19 -18.44 -27.54
N CYS A 983 -13.63 -19.29 -28.39
CA CYS A 983 -14.11 -20.65 -28.59
C CYS A 983 -13.17 -21.68 -27.95
N LYS A 984 -13.61 -22.93 -27.90
CA LYS A 984 -12.77 -24.05 -27.43
C LYS A 984 -11.75 -24.43 -28.51
N VAL A 985 -10.59 -24.91 -28.07
CA VAL A 985 -9.49 -25.34 -28.94
C VAL A 985 -9.42 -26.87 -29.03
N ARG A 986 -8.99 -27.41 -30.16
CA ARG A 986 -8.63 -28.83 -30.32
C ARG A 986 -7.27 -28.95 -30.99
N CYS A 987 -6.40 -29.82 -30.51
CA CYS A 987 -5.11 -30.06 -31.14
C CYS A 987 -5.28 -30.96 -32.37
N ILE A 988 -4.62 -30.63 -33.48
CA ILE A 988 -4.55 -31.45 -34.70
C ILE A 988 -3.09 -31.58 -35.18
N GLY A 989 -2.79 -32.53 -36.06
CA GLY A 989 -1.44 -32.75 -36.57
C GLY A 989 -0.61 -33.66 -35.66
N TRP A 990 0.46 -33.12 -35.05
CA TRP A 990 1.38 -33.90 -34.21
C TRP A 990 0.79 -34.20 -32.83
N ASP A 991 0.61 -35.49 -32.54
CA ASP A 991 0.01 -35.98 -31.29
C ASP A 991 1.00 -36.03 -30.12
N ARG A 992 0.65 -35.36 -29.02
CA ARG A 992 1.33 -35.37 -27.72
C ARG A 992 0.28 -35.20 -26.63
N GLU A 993 0.19 -36.19 -25.74
CA GLU A 993 -0.69 -36.18 -24.57
C GLU A 993 -0.59 -34.87 -23.74
N GLY A 994 0.60 -34.29 -23.63
CA GLY A 994 0.81 -33.02 -22.91
C GLY A 994 0.06 -31.83 -23.54
N MET A 995 0.02 -31.76 -24.88
CA MET A 995 -0.70 -30.68 -25.58
C MET A 995 -2.21 -30.87 -25.50
N GLU A 996 -2.69 -32.12 -25.54
CA GLU A 996 -4.11 -32.42 -25.35
C GLU A 996 -4.58 -32.05 -23.94
N ARG A 997 -3.78 -32.35 -22.91
CA ARG A 997 -4.04 -31.92 -21.53
C ARG A 997 -4.06 -30.40 -21.41
N TYR A 998 -3.15 -29.72 -22.11
CA TYR A 998 -3.10 -28.26 -22.13
C TYR A 998 -4.36 -27.65 -22.78
N ALA A 999 -4.77 -28.17 -23.95
CA ALA A 999 -6.01 -27.78 -24.61
C ALA A 999 -7.24 -28.06 -23.73
N ALA A 1000 -7.30 -29.22 -23.06
CA ALA A 1000 -8.37 -29.57 -22.14
C ALA A 1000 -8.45 -28.61 -20.94
N TRP A 1001 -7.30 -28.24 -20.37
CA TRP A 1001 -7.22 -27.23 -19.32
C TRP A 1001 -7.72 -25.87 -19.83
N GLN A 1002 -7.22 -25.41 -20.97
CA GLN A 1002 -7.63 -24.13 -21.56
C GLN A 1002 -9.14 -24.11 -21.86
N ASN A 1003 -9.70 -25.23 -22.33
CA ASN A 1003 -11.14 -25.40 -22.60
C ASN A 1003 -12.02 -25.41 -21.35
N SER A 1004 -11.47 -25.69 -20.16
CA SER A 1004 -12.20 -25.62 -18.89
C SER A 1004 -12.42 -24.19 -18.39
N LEU A 1005 -11.66 -23.23 -18.92
CA LEU A 1005 -11.72 -21.81 -18.53
C LEU A 1005 -12.84 -21.11 -19.29
N LEU A 1006 -14.07 -21.21 -18.78
CA LEU A 1006 -15.27 -20.67 -19.44
C LEU A 1006 -15.60 -19.21 -19.09
N SER A 1007 -15.47 -18.84 -17.81
CA SER A 1007 -15.88 -17.51 -17.34
C SER A 1007 -14.71 -16.52 -17.24
N ASN A 1008 -15.03 -15.23 -17.31
CA ASN A 1008 -14.07 -14.16 -17.08
C ASN A 1008 -13.28 -14.34 -15.78
N SER A 1009 -13.95 -14.74 -14.69
CA SER A 1009 -13.30 -14.96 -13.39
C SER A 1009 -12.26 -16.08 -13.45
N ASN A 1010 -12.58 -17.20 -14.10
CA ASN A 1010 -11.67 -18.34 -14.22
C ASN A 1010 -10.50 -18.02 -15.15
N MET A 1011 -10.77 -17.41 -16.31
CA MET A 1011 -9.73 -16.99 -17.26
C MET A 1011 -8.81 -15.94 -16.64
N ARG A 1012 -9.38 -14.99 -15.89
CA ARG A 1012 -8.62 -13.99 -15.15
C ARG A 1012 -7.75 -14.67 -14.11
N ALA A 1013 -8.27 -15.59 -13.28
CA ALA A 1013 -7.46 -16.30 -12.29
C ALA A 1013 -6.31 -17.11 -12.94
N ALA A 1014 -6.60 -17.80 -14.05
CA ALA A 1014 -5.65 -18.64 -14.77
C ALA A 1014 -4.54 -17.89 -15.50
N ARG A 1015 -4.68 -16.58 -15.75
CA ARG A 1015 -3.71 -15.74 -16.49
C ARG A 1015 -2.29 -15.70 -15.92
N PHE A 1016 -2.04 -16.25 -14.74
CA PHE A 1016 -0.70 -16.34 -14.15
C PHE A 1016 -0.14 -17.76 -14.16
N LEU A 1017 -0.95 -18.74 -14.56
CA LEU A 1017 -0.53 -20.12 -14.79
C LEU A 1017 -0.02 -20.25 -16.22
N GLU A 1018 -0.88 -19.91 -17.19
CA GLU A 1018 -0.61 -19.98 -18.64
C GLU A 1018 -1.63 -19.13 -19.42
N ILE A 1019 -1.49 -19.04 -20.75
CA ILE A 1019 -2.45 -18.29 -21.59
C ILE A 1019 -3.87 -18.90 -21.51
N PRO A 1020 -4.90 -18.11 -21.12
CA PRO A 1020 -6.24 -18.65 -20.84
C PRO A 1020 -7.05 -18.96 -22.10
N SER A 1021 -6.64 -18.44 -23.26
CA SER A 1021 -7.15 -18.77 -24.59
C SER A 1021 -6.11 -18.40 -25.64
N LEU A 1022 -6.09 -19.08 -26.78
CA LEU A 1022 -5.32 -18.62 -27.94
C LEU A 1022 -5.92 -17.31 -28.48
N MET A 1023 -5.07 -16.38 -28.94
CA MET A 1023 -5.55 -15.13 -29.54
C MET A 1023 -6.32 -15.42 -30.83
N GLN A 1024 -5.88 -16.43 -31.57
CA GLN A 1024 -6.51 -16.97 -32.76
C GLN A 1024 -7.91 -17.50 -32.41
N ALA A 1025 -8.09 -18.23 -31.30
CA ALA A 1025 -9.40 -18.72 -30.86
C ALA A 1025 -10.35 -17.62 -30.31
N THR A 1026 -9.98 -16.35 -30.42
CA THR A 1026 -10.66 -15.22 -29.79
C THR A 1026 -11.05 -14.15 -30.81
N ILE A 1027 -12.21 -13.52 -30.62
CA ILE A 1027 -12.55 -12.25 -31.24
C ILE A 1027 -12.81 -11.20 -30.17
N LEU A 1028 -12.55 -9.93 -30.49
CA LEU A 1028 -12.71 -8.83 -29.56
C LEU A 1028 -13.11 -7.54 -30.25
N ARG A 1029 -13.61 -6.58 -29.48
CA ARG A 1029 -13.93 -5.24 -30.00
C ARG A 1029 -12.68 -4.55 -30.53
N ARG A 1030 -12.80 -3.84 -31.65
CA ARG A 1030 -11.67 -3.17 -32.30
C ARG A 1030 -10.97 -2.17 -31.38
N GLU A 1031 -11.74 -1.37 -30.65
CA GLU A 1031 -11.23 -0.40 -29.68
C GLU A 1031 -10.48 -1.07 -28.53
N VAL A 1032 -10.89 -2.27 -28.12
CA VAL A 1032 -10.21 -3.05 -27.08
C VAL A 1032 -8.86 -3.50 -27.58
N LEU A 1033 -8.80 -4.08 -28.80
CA LEU A 1033 -7.53 -4.47 -29.42
C LEU A 1033 -6.60 -3.26 -29.53
N LEU A 1034 -7.06 -2.17 -30.16
CA LEU A 1034 -6.26 -0.95 -30.31
C LEU A 1034 -5.77 -0.41 -28.96
N SER A 1035 -6.60 -0.42 -27.92
CA SER A 1035 -6.20 0.06 -26.59
C SER A 1035 -5.12 -0.82 -25.94
N CYS A 1036 -5.08 -2.12 -26.26
CA CYS A 1036 -4.03 -3.04 -25.80
C CYS A 1036 -2.74 -2.91 -26.64
N LEU A 1037 -2.85 -2.41 -27.87
CA LEU A 1037 -1.73 -2.23 -28.81
C LEU A 1037 -1.09 -0.84 -28.78
N VAL A 1038 -1.76 0.20 -28.28
CA VAL A 1038 -1.28 1.61 -28.29
C VAL A 1038 -0.28 1.92 -27.16
N GLU A 1039 -0.31 1.18 -26.06
CA GLU A 1039 0.56 1.43 -24.89
C GLU A 1039 1.88 0.66 -24.92
N GLU A 1040 1.98 -0.36 -25.76
CA GLU A 1040 3.10 -1.31 -25.80
C GLU A 1040 3.49 -1.49 -27.26
N ALA A 1041 4.79 -1.49 -27.60
CA ALA A 1041 5.31 -1.67 -28.96
C ALA A 1041 5.10 -3.14 -29.37
N PHE A 1042 3.83 -3.53 -29.38
CA PHE A 1042 3.31 -4.88 -29.25
C PHE A 1042 3.79 -5.81 -30.37
N MET A 1043 4.39 -5.22 -31.41
CA MET A 1043 4.78 -5.86 -32.64
C MET A 1043 6.10 -5.35 -33.22
N ASP A 1044 6.87 -4.52 -32.48
CA ASP A 1044 8.09 -3.88 -33.03
C ASP A 1044 9.40 -4.11 -32.27
N SER A 1045 9.46 -4.97 -31.26
CA SER A 1045 10.76 -5.30 -30.65
C SER A 1045 10.72 -6.63 -29.93
N GLU A 1046 11.54 -7.61 -30.36
CA GLU A 1046 12.12 -8.73 -29.61
C GLU A 1046 11.29 -9.46 -28.52
N MET A 1047 9.97 -9.28 -28.46
CA MET A 1047 9.09 -9.80 -27.42
C MET A 1047 8.66 -11.21 -27.77
N TRP A 1048 9.12 -12.15 -26.95
CA TRP A 1048 8.75 -13.55 -27.00
C TRP A 1048 7.46 -13.72 -26.18
N SER A 1049 6.45 -14.41 -26.72
CA SER A 1049 5.10 -14.63 -26.15
C SER A 1049 4.07 -13.47 -26.31
N ILE A 1050 3.84 -13.02 -27.56
CA ILE A 1050 2.85 -11.97 -27.89
C ILE A 1050 1.45 -12.26 -27.32
N ASP A 1051 0.99 -13.51 -27.40
CA ASP A 1051 -0.32 -13.92 -26.89
C ASP A 1051 -0.41 -13.82 -25.37
N TYR A 1052 0.68 -14.10 -24.65
CA TYR A 1052 0.65 -14.04 -23.20
C TYR A 1052 0.64 -12.61 -22.70
N HIS A 1053 1.51 -11.79 -23.31
CA HIS A 1053 1.56 -10.37 -23.07
C HIS A 1053 0.21 -9.69 -23.35
N PHE A 1054 -0.45 -10.07 -24.47
CA PHE A 1054 -1.81 -9.65 -24.79
C PHE A 1054 -2.77 -9.83 -23.61
N TRP A 1055 -2.87 -11.06 -23.08
CA TRP A 1055 -3.83 -11.38 -22.02
C TRP A 1055 -3.52 -10.66 -20.71
N LEU A 1056 -2.24 -10.49 -20.37
CA LEU A 1056 -1.84 -9.72 -19.20
C LEU A 1056 -2.29 -8.25 -19.33
N THR A 1057 -2.06 -7.63 -20.48
CA THR A 1057 -2.49 -6.25 -20.76
C THR A 1057 -4.01 -6.12 -20.82
N PHE A 1058 -4.69 -7.06 -21.47
CA PHE A 1058 -6.15 -7.14 -21.54
C PHE A 1058 -6.78 -7.14 -20.14
N PHE A 1059 -6.35 -8.04 -19.26
CA PHE A 1059 -6.88 -8.12 -17.89
C PHE A 1059 -6.44 -6.96 -16.99
N LYS A 1060 -5.24 -6.40 -17.21
CA LYS A 1060 -4.73 -5.20 -16.51
C LYS A 1060 -5.62 -3.99 -16.77
N LYS A 1061 -6.08 -3.82 -18.01
CA LYS A 1061 -7.02 -2.75 -18.42
C LYS A 1061 -8.45 -2.97 -17.92
N GLY A 1062 -8.73 -4.14 -17.33
CA GLY A 1062 -10.03 -4.45 -16.73
C GLY A 1062 -11.05 -5.02 -17.72
N PHE A 1063 -10.63 -5.36 -18.93
CA PHE A 1063 -11.49 -5.98 -19.93
C PHE A 1063 -11.91 -7.39 -19.50
N ARG A 1064 -13.07 -7.81 -20.02
CA ARG A 1064 -13.76 -9.05 -19.66
C ARG A 1064 -13.89 -9.97 -20.86
N VAL A 1065 -13.74 -11.26 -20.63
CA VAL A 1065 -13.82 -12.29 -21.67
C VAL A 1065 -14.64 -13.47 -21.20
N GLU A 1066 -15.39 -14.09 -22.11
CA GLU A 1066 -16.01 -15.38 -21.88
C GLU A 1066 -15.74 -16.34 -23.05
N LYS A 1067 -15.77 -17.64 -22.76
CA LYS A 1067 -15.56 -18.70 -23.75
C LYS A 1067 -16.86 -19.47 -23.95
N LEU A 1068 -17.20 -19.73 -25.21
CA LEU A 1068 -18.34 -20.56 -25.59
C LEU A 1068 -18.24 -21.93 -24.91
N GLU A 1069 -19.30 -22.29 -24.17
CA GLU A 1069 -19.41 -23.61 -23.56
C GLU A 1069 -19.70 -24.67 -24.62
N GLU A 1070 -20.58 -24.37 -25.57
CA GLU A 1070 -20.88 -25.18 -26.74
C GLU A 1070 -20.80 -24.32 -28.00
N GLY A 1071 -20.43 -24.93 -29.14
CA GLY A 1071 -20.23 -24.25 -30.41
C GLY A 1071 -19.02 -24.78 -31.19
N GLY A 1072 -18.70 -24.11 -32.29
CA GLY A 1072 -17.55 -24.37 -33.13
C GLY A 1072 -16.22 -24.24 -32.37
N LYS A 1073 -15.21 -24.96 -32.85
CA LYS A 1073 -13.88 -25.01 -32.25
C LYS A 1073 -12.82 -24.46 -33.20
N PHE A 1074 -11.74 -23.99 -32.60
CA PHE A 1074 -10.49 -23.68 -33.29
C PHE A 1074 -9.58 -24.90 -33.27
N SER A 1075 -9.10 -25.33 -34.44
CA SER A 1075 -8.18 -26.48 -34.54
C SER A 1075 -6.76 -25.97 -34.61
N TRP A 1076 -6.03 -26.15 -33.51
CA TRP A 1076 -4.67 -25.69 -33.33
C TRP A 1076 -3.67 -26.77 -33.76
N ARG A 1077 -3.03 -26.56 -34.90
CA ARG A 1077 -2.06 -27.49 -35.48
C ARG A 1077 -0.78 -27.51 -34.66
N GLN A 1078 -0.35 -28.71 -34.32
CA GLN A 1078 0.90 -28.97 -33.64
C GLN A 1078 1.91 -29.54 -34.62
N HIS A 1079 3.13 -29.02 -34.60
CA HIS A 1079 4.26 -29.61 -35.32
C HIS A 1079 5.55 -29.52 -34.50
N PRO A 1080 6.50 -30.47 -34.67
CA PRO A 1080 7.74 -30.50 -33.91
C PRO A 1080 8.63 -29.29 -34.17
N GLY A 1081 8.47 -28.63 -35.32
CA GLY A 1081 9.22 -27.44 -35.74
C GLY A 1081 8.81 -26.11 -35.10
N GLN A 1082 7.73 -26.06 -34.29
CA GLN A 1082 7.22 -24.80 -33.73
C GLN A 1082 8.28 -24.05 -32.91
N GLN A 1083 8.31 -22.72 -33.06
CA GLN A 1083 9.23 -21.86 -32.32
C GLN A 1083 9.06 -22.00 -30.80
N THR A 1084 7.84 -22.23 -30.33
CA THR A 1084 7.51 -22.51 -28.92
C THR A 1084 8.27 -23.71 -28.33
N ARG A 1085 8.89 -24.56 -29.16
CA ARG A 1085 9.65 -25.75 -28.73
C ARG A 1085 11.13 -25.71 -29.08
N ASN A 1086 11.49 -25.07 -30.18
CA ASN A 1086 12.86 -25.11 -30.70
C ASN A 1086 13.64 -23.82 -30.47
N HIS A 1087 12.99 -22.76 -30.01
CA HIS A 1087 13.69 -21.52 -29.74
C HIS A 1087 14.62 -21.67 -28.54
N GLY A 1088 15.88 -21.24 -28.66
CA GLY A 1088 16.92 -21.45 -27.64
C GLY A 1088 16.63 -20.77 -26.29
N ARG A 1089 15.68 -19.82 -26.24
CA ARG A 1089 15.21 -19.18 -25.00
C ARG A 1089 14.10 -19.98 -24.27
N LEU A 1090 13.53 -21.01 -24.91
CA LEU A 1090 12.48 -21.88 -24.36
C LEU A 1090 13.00 -23.29 -24.02
N ARG A 1091 14.31 -23.54 -24.25
CA ARG A 1091 14.98 -24.79 -23.92
C ARG A 1091 15.72 -24.73 -22.61
#